data_AF-A0AAE4INH7-F1
#
_entry.id   AF-A0AAE4INH7-F1
#
_cell.length_a   1.000
_cell.length_b   1.000
_cell.length_c   1.000
_cell.angle_alpha   90.00
_cell.angle_beta   90.00
_cell.angle_gamma   90.00
#
_symmetry.space_group_name_H-M   'P 1'
#
loop_
_entity.id
_entity.type
_entity.pdbx_description
1 polymer ?
#
loop_
_entity_poly.entity_id
_entity_poly.type
_entity_poly.pdbx_seq_one_letter_code
_entity_poly.pdbx_strand_id
1 'polypeptide(L)'
;LQVHGGPVSADQACTSGITNLDRWFKGKNDFNKDIGHWDVSKVTSAWRTFYAAFAFNQDLSKWDVSSLENANSMFSRATSFNSDIGSWDVSNVTDIGSMFWDAESFNIDISSWDVSNVTNMGETFAYSGFNQDITGWDISSVTSFYQTFMASPFNQDISVWDVSGVTNMSFMFSRNHAFNQDISGWDVSNVRNMYGMFEHARGFDQNINEWDVSNVQNMGLMFKGTSYNRPLGNWNTGSVTSMREMFWENQVFNSPIGTWDVSNVTDMEGMFKGVEVHIDDYTGEGKVGSQFNQDISAWDVSNVTNMEDMFRDAHKFDQDLSGWDVSSVETFQATFFKAFAFSSDISSWDVSGADYLWYMFVYALSFNHDLSDWDVSNAIKMDGMFDMAWNYDQDLSSWCVPQFESEPDNFSRDTKLTADKLPNWGASCPVGKAVQSAPADASTDQNLEPTLSWQTVKHATEYRLEVSTDNFATTEQSYEGSATNHTLDSLAYETTYSWRVRATNDAGDGEWSDTWSFTTEEEPATPSPYFTMENGIVKCEKAEPNSFGIIDGKTYTKIAAKDELEVNGGSIPAESACVSGVKSLKEWFKAKRDFNKDISHWDVSKVTNFDRVFDRASSFNQDISNWDVSSAKSMSAMFSSASSFNQDIGGWDVSQVEDMSRLFEMSSFNYFIGDWDVSRVTNMNNMFKGNTSFNQDISGWDVSNVESMSAMFLSATAFNQPIGTWDVSQVEDMSAMFYSAYKFNQDLNDWDVGNVRIMMSMFRNTEFNGNISSWNTSSVTNMSEMFFENQVFNQDIGSWDVGQVTEMNSMFKGEEVHINDYTGNGSVGSQFNQDISGWDVSSVQSMQNMFRDAHMFDQDLSEWDVSSVTNFQGMFFKAFNFSHDINDWNVSSGNNFSYMFVYALDFNHDLPKWNVENATNMRGMFDMAWNYSQDLSMWCVPNIESEPSFFWRDTKLTADKLPDWGAPCAVSQVVLSAPADGAADQDLAPTLTWEADAEATGYRLEVSSDEFATVLQSFEGSAVSHTLDSLAYETSYSWRVRATNDAGDGEWSEVWSFTTEAEPDNGDSDDGSGDDDGDTGDGSDG
;
A
#
# COMPACT_ATOMS: atom_id res chain seq x y z
N LEU A 1 19.14 -35.87 -32.27
CA LEU A 1 19.79 -34.58 -32.56
C LEU A 1 21.21 -34.55 -31.97
N GLN A 2 22.13 -33.80 -32.58
CA GLN A 2 23.50 -33.57 -32.07
C GLN A 2 23.52 -32.88 -30.69
N VAL A 3 22.46 -32.17 -30.33
CA VAL A 3 22.20 -31.58 -29.00
C VAL A 3 22.25 -32.61 -27.86
N HIS A 4 21.99 -33.90 -28.17
CA HIS A 4 22.10 -35.06 -27.28
C HIS A 4 23.12 -36.11 -27.78
N GLY A 5 24.13 -35.72 -28.56
CA GLY A 5 25.17 -36.63 -29.07
C GLY A 5 24.72 -37.61 -30.18
N GLY A 6 23.50 -37.47 -30.71
CA GLY A 6 23.06 -38.21 -31.89
C GLY A 6 23.70 -37.68 -33.18
N PRO A 7 23.76 -38.45 -34.28
CA PRO A 7 24.59 -38.09 -35.45
C PRO A 7 24.07 -36.92 -36.31
N VAL A 8 22.79 -36.54 -36.20
CA VAL A 8 22.12 -35.56 -37.09
C VAL A 8 21.96 -34.20 -36.42
N SER A 9 22.32 -33.11 -37.12
CA SER A 9 22.16 -31.72 -36.62
C SER A 9 20.70 -31.25 -36.63
N ALA A 10 20.40 -30.13 -35.97
CA ALA A 10 19.04 -29.58 -35.89
C ALA A 10 18.51 -29.09 -37.25
N ASP A 11 19.37 -28.38 -37.99
CA ASP A 11 19.23 -27.94 -39.38
C ASP A 11 19.12 -29.07 -40.42
N GLN A 12 19.07 -30.33 -39.98
CA GLN A 12 19.13 -31.53 -40.83
C GLN A 12 18.18 -32.65 -40.34
N ALA A 13 17.31 -32.34 -39.37
CA ALA A 13 16.36 -33.30 -38.81
C ALA A 13 15.04 -33.34 -39.60
N CYS A 14 14.33 -34.47 -39.51
CA CYS A 14 12.97 -34.61 -40.03
C CYS A 14 12.05 -34.98 -38.86
N THR A 15 11.00 -34.19 -38.66
CA THR A 15 10.15 -34.19 -37.45
C THR A 15 8.70 -34.64 -37.71
N SER A 16 8.33 -34.95 -38.95
CA SER A 16 6.96 -35.22 -39.45
C SER A 16 6.13 -36.35 -38.80
N GLY A 17 6.63 -36.96 -37.73
CA GLY A 17 5.93 -37.94 -36.88
C GLY A 17 6.30 -37.84 -35.39
N ILE A 18 6.82 -36.70 -34.96
CA ILE A 18 7.09 -36.37 -33.55
C ILE A 18 5.83 -35.77 -32.93
N THR A 19 5.50 -36.18 -31.71
CA THR A 19 4.34 -35.68 -30.97
C THR A 19 4.71 -34.93 -29.69
N ASN A 20 6.00 -34.79 -29.39
CA ASN A 20 6.51 -34.25 -28.13
C ASN A 20 7.92 -33.66 -28.34
N LEU A 21 8.11 -32.39 -27.97
CA LEU A 21 9.38 -31.66 -28.06
C LEU A 21 10.03 -31.39 -26.69
N ASP A 22 9.51 -32.02 -25.62
CA ASP A 22 9.80 -31.64 -24.24
C ASP A 22 11.30 -31.58 -23.95
N ARG A 23 11.76 -30.40 -23.51
CA ARG A 23 13.14 -30.13 -23.08
C ARG A 23 14.22 -30.35 -24.16
N TRP A 24 13.87 -30.47 -25.45
CA TRP A 24 14.83 -30.82 -26.52
C TRP A 24 16.04 -29.86 -26.63
N PHE A 25 15.87 -28.58 -26.27
CA PHE A 25 16.92 -27.57 -26.19
C PHE A 25 17.08 -26.97 -24.79
N LYS A 26 16.59 -27.63 -23.73
CA LYS A 26 16.70 -27.12 -22.36
C LYS A 26 18.18 -26.96 -21.94
N GLY A 27 18.53 -25.76 -21.44
CA GLY A 27 19.87 -25.40 -20.98
C GLY A 27 20.89 -25.36 -22.13
N LYS A 28 20.49 -24.84 -23.29
CA LYS A 28 21.34 -24.69 -24.48
C LYS A 28 21.54 -23.22 -24.80
N ASN A 29 22.23 -22.53 -23.90
CA ASN A 29 22.48 -21.08 -23.90
C ASN A 29 22.76 -20.52 -25.30
N ASP A 30 23.69 -21.14 -26.04
CA ASP A 30 24.15 -20.69 -27.37
C ASP A 30 23.31 -21.22 -28.56
N PHE A 31 22.17 -21.87 -28.31
CA PHE A 31 21.38 -22.48 -29.38
C PHE A 31 20.55 -21.44 -30.13
N ASN A 32 21.03 -21.05 -31.31
CA ASN A 32 20.32 -20.17 -32.24
C ASN A 32 20.46 -20.70 -33.68
N LYS A 33 19.80 -21.83 -33.98
CA LYS A 33 19.83 -22.50 -35.30
C LYS A 33 18.44 -22.58 -35.92
N ASP A 34 18.36 -22.31 -37.22
CA ASP A 34 17.17 -22.51 -38.04
C ASP A 34 16.58 -23.91 -37.84
N ILE A 35 15.33 -23.91 -37.38
CA ILE A 35 14.42 -25.05 -37.25
C ILE A 35 13.02 -24.69 -37.81
N GLY A 36 12.89 -23.57 -38.53
CA GLY A 36 11.61 -23.11 -39.11
C GLY A 36 11.12 -23.98 -40.28
N HIS A 37 11.91 -24.96 -40.69
CA HIS A 37 11.59 -26.00 -41.68
C HIS A 37 11.12 -27.32 -41.04
N TRP A 38 10.96 -27.38 -39.71
CA TRP A 38 10.45 -28.56 -39.01
C TRP A 38 8.93 -28.69 -39.19
N ASP A 39 8.48 -29.88 -39.58
CA ASP A 39 7.07 -30.27 -39.50
C ASP A 39 6.74 -30.63 -38.06
N VAL A 40 5.93 -29.80 -37.39
CA VAL A 40 5.50 -29.97 -35.99
C VAL A 40 3.98 -30.20 -35.86
N SER A 41 3.27 -30.45 -36.98
CA SER A 41 1.80 -30.63 -37.14
C SER A 41 1.12 -31.75 -36.32
N LYS A 42 1.83 -32.33 -35.35
CA LYS A 42 1.39 -33.44 -34.49
C LYS A 42 1.94 -33.32 -33.06
N VAL A 43 2.68 -32.25 -32.76
CA VAL A 43 3.30 -32.03 -31.45
C VAL A 43 2.22 -31.54 -30.49
N THR A 44 1.87 -32.36 -29.49
CA THR A 44 0.89 -32.00 -28.47
C THR A 44 1.52 -31.43 -27.19
N SER A 45 2.83 -31.62 -26.99
CA SER A 45 3.57 -30.95 -25.93
C SER A 45 4.93 -30.43 -26.38
N ALA A 46 5.23 -29.21 -25.99
CA ALA A 46 6.50 -28.51 -26.16
C ALA A 46 7.09 -28.08 -24.81
N TRP A 47 6.76 -28.79 -23.72
CA TRP A 47 7.12 -28.42 -22.35
C TRP A 47 8.63 -28.18 -22.19
N ARG A 48 9.01 -26.96 -21.80
CA ARG A 48 10.41 -26.57 -21.58
C ARG A 48 11.33 -26.73 -22.80
N THR A 49 10.79 -26.75 -24.03
CA THR A 49 11.56 -27.01 -25.27
C THR A 49 12.81 -26.14 -25.38
N PHE A 50 12.69 -24.82 -25.19
CA PHE A 50 13.77 -23.83 -25.25
C PHE A 50 14.14 -23.25 -23.87
N TYR A 51 13.75 -23.93 -22.78
CA TYR A 51 14.02 -23.45 -21.42
C TYR A 51 15.53 -23.13 -21.23
N ALA A 52 15.89 -21.91 -20.86
CA ALA A 52 17.28 -21.45 -20.73
C ALA A 52 18.13 -21.65 -22.01
N ALA A 53 17.52 -21.45 -23.17
CA ALA A 53 18.23 -21.22 -24.43
C ALA A 53 18.35 -19.71 -24.67
N PHE A 54 19.10 -19.01 -23.80
CA PHE A 54 19.18 -17.54 -23.73
C PHE A 54 19.30 -16.83 -25.08
N ALA A 55 20.16 -17.34 -25.99
CA ALA A 55 20.40 -16.73 -27.30
C ALA A 55 19.43 -17.19 -28.41
N PHE A 56 18.39 -17.99 -28.10
CA PHE A 56 17.46 -18.51 -29.11
C PHE A 56 16.51 -17.42 -29.59
N ASN A 57 16.62 -17.03 -30.85
CA ASN A 57 15.69 -16.12 -31.52
C ASN A 57 15.66 -16.47 -33.02
N GLN A 58 14.84 -17.46 -33.39
CA GLN A 58 14.69 -17.94 -34.77
C GLN A 58 13.23 -17.91 -35.20
N ASP A 59 13.00 -17.61 -36.48
CA ASP A 59 11.72 -17.66 -37.16
C ASP A 59 10.99 -19.01 -36.98
N LEU A 60 9.89 -18.98 -36.23
CA LEU A 60 8.96 -20.10 -36.04
C LEU A 60 7.58 -19.88 -36.71
N SER A 61 7.42 -18.85 -37.55
CA SER A 61 6.16 -18.50 -38.26
C SER A 61 5.60 -19.60 -39.17
N LYS A 62 6.39 -20.65 -39.42
CA LYS A 62 6.05 -21.80 -40.30
C LYS A 62 5.69 -23.05 -39.51
N TRP A 63 5.71 -23.00 -38.18
CA TRP A 63 5.32 -24.11 -37.32
C TRP A 63 3.80 -24.22 -37.25
N ASP A 64 3.26 -25.31 -37.78
CA ASP A 64 1.88 -25.73 -37.58
C ASP A 64 1.73 -26.30 -36.16
N VAL A 65 1.34 -25.44 -35.22
CA VAL A 65 1.13 -25.79 -33.80
C VAL A 65 -0.34 -26.09 -33.46
N SER A 66 -1.22 -26.24 -34.47
CA SER A 66 -2.66 -26.48 -34.29
C SER A 66 -3.05 -27.73 -33.47
N SER A 67 -2.08 -28.60 -33.16
CA SER A 67 -2.24 -29.78 -32.29
C SER A 67 -1.59 -29.64 -30.91
N LEU A 68 -1.05 -28.47 -30.56
CA LEU A 68 -0.34 -28.23 -29.30
C LEU A 68 -1.32 -28.08 -28.14
N GLU A 69 -1.13 -28.87 -27.08
CA GLU A 69 -1.93 -28.87 -25.86
C GLU A 69 -1.15 -28.22 -24.69
N ASN A 70 0.17 -28.43 -24.62
CA ASN A 70 1.03 -27.92 -23.54
C ASN A 70 2.25 -27.17 -24.07
N ALA A 71 2.34 -25.87 -23.75
CA ALA A 71 3.48 -24.99 -24.04
C ALA A 71 4.19 -24.48 -22.77
N ASN A 72 3.94 -25.13 -21.62
CA ASN A 72 4.45 -24.70 -20.32
C ASN A 72 5.99 -24.55 -20.32
N SER A 73 6.45 -23.42 -19.80
CA SER A 73 7.85 -23.02 -19.71
C SER A 73 8.62 -23.10 -21.05
N MET A 74 7.94 -23.10 -22.21
CA MET A 74 8.54 -23.43 -23.52
C MET A 74 9.73 -22.53 -23.90
N PHE A 75 9.64 -21.22 -23.64
CA PHE A 75 10.64 -20.18 -23.84
C PHE A 75 11.14 -19.54 -22.53
N SER A 76 10.82 -20.14 -21.37
CA SER A 76 11.30 -19.65 -20.06
C SER A 76 12.83 -19.51 -20.07
N ARG A 77 13.37 -18.37 -19.63
CA ARG A 77 14.80 -18.06 -19.64
C ARG A 77 15.41 -17.96 -21.04
N ALA A 78 14.61 -17.81 -22.10
CA ALA A 78 15.11 -17.51 -23.44
C ALA A 78 15.16 -15.99 -23.61
N THR A 79 16.06 -15.32 -22.88
CA THR A 79 16.09 -13.86 -22.71
C THR A 79 16.18 -13.07 -24.03
N SER A 80 16.75 -13.63 -25.10
CA SER A 80 16.78 -13.01 -26.44
C SER A 80 15.60 -13.35 -27.35
N PHE A 81 14.63 -14.19 -26.91
CA PHE A 81 13.56 -14.68 -27.77
C PHE A 81 12.52 -13.59 -28.04
N ASN A 82 12.45 -13.14 -29.30
CA ASN A 82 11.48 -12.17 -29.78
C ASN A 82 11.20 -12.44 -31.28
N SER A 83 10.72 -13.65 -31.59
CA SER A 83 10.42 -14.11 -32.95
C SER A 83 8.93 -14.32 -33.13
N ASP A 84 8.43 -14.00 -34.33
CA ASP A 84 7.01 -14.09 -34.69
C ASP A 84 6.42 -15.50 -34.44
N ILE A 85 5.43 -15.51 -33.56
CA ILE A 85 4.54 -16.62 -33.20
C ILE A 85 3.07 -16.15 -33.11
N GLY A 86 2.74 -14.90 -33.47
CA GLY A 86 1.38 -14.35 -33.35
C GLY A 86 0.37 -15.04 -34.26
N SER A 87 0.86 -15.53 -35.40
CA SER A 87 0.10 -16.31 -36.39
C SER A 87 -0.08 -17.80 -36.04
N TRP A 88 0.28 -18.23 -34.83
CA TRP A 88 0.07 -19.60 -34.36
C TRP A 88 -1.40 -19.87 -34.00
N ASP A 89 -1.93 -21.00 -34.50
CA ASP A 89 -3.19 -21.57 -34.04
C ASP A 89 -2.96 -22.28 -32.70
N VAL A 90 -3.18 -21.56 -31.60
CA VAL A 90 -3.05 -22.07 -30.22
C VAL A 90 -4.39 -22.50 -29.62
N SER A 91 -5.47 -22.62 -30.42
CA SER A 91 -6.84 -22.89 -29.94
C SER A 91 -7.01 -24.19 -29.14
N ASN A 92 -6.06 -25.12 -29.20
CA ASN A 92 -6.04 -26.36 -28.42
C ASN A 92 -5.09 -26.32 -27.19
N VAL A 93 -4.40 -25.22 -26.93
CA VAL A 93 -3.42 -25.10 -25.83
C VAL A 93 -4.14 -24.89 -24.50
N THR A 94 -3.82 -25.72 -23.52
CA THR A 94 -4.40 -25.69 -22.17
C THR A 94 -3.41 -25.32 -21.06
N ASP A 95 -2.12 -25.14 -21.34
CA ASP A 95 -1.12 -24.79 -20.31
C ASP A 95 0.06 -24.03 -20.93
N ILE A 96 0.15 -22.74 -20.61
CA ILE A 96 1.26 -21.83 -20.94
C ILE A 96 2.01 -21.36 -19.68
N GLY A 97 1.84 -22.02 -18.52
CA GLY A 97 2.53 -21.64 -17.30
C GLY A 97 4.06 -21.52 -17.46
N SER A 98 4.64 -20.44 -16.96
CA SER A 98 6.04 -20.03 -17.10
C SER A 98 6.54 -19.88 -18.54
N MET A 99 5.68 -19.92 -19.58
CA MET A 99 6.08 -20.10 -20.98
C MET A 99 7.18 -19.15 -21.46
N PHE A 100 7.26 -17.95 -20.91
CA PHE A 100 8.23 -16.89 -21.17
C PHE A 100 8.73 -16.23 -19.86
N TRP A 101 8.71 -16.94 -18.72
CA TRP A 101 9.31 -16.49 -17.44
C TRP A 101 10.80 -16.22 -17.65
N ASP A 102 11.34 -15.07 -17.26
CA ASP A 102 12.73 -14.61 -17.50
C ASP A 102 13.05 -14.53 -19.01
N ALA A 103 12.09 -14.11 -19.84
CA ALA A 103 12.28 -13.82 -21.26
C ALA A 103 12.34 -12.29 -21.51
N GLU A 104 13.41 -11.66 -21.01
CA GLU A 104 13.68 -10.21 -21.06
C GLU A 104 13.27 -9.49 -22.36
N SER A 105 13.55 -10.08 -23.54
CA SER A 105 13.25 -9.46 -24.84
C SER A 105 11.88 -9.82 -25.44
N PHE A 106 11.08 -10.69 -24.81
CA PHE A 106 9.86 -11.22 -25.43
C PHE A 106 8.72 -10.19 -25.38
N ASN A 107 8.38 -9.63 -26.54
CA ASN A 107 7.38 -8.57 -26.68
C ASN A 107 6.73 -8.66 -28.09
N ILE A 108 6.21 -9.84 -28.45
CA ILE A 108 5.57 -10.13 -29.74
C ILE A 108 4.05 -10.10 -29.59
N ASP A 109 3.39 -9.43 -30.54
CA ASP A 109 1.93 -9.43 -30.69
C ASP A 109 1.39 -10.86 -30.76
N ILE A 110 0.55 -11.19 -29.79
CA ILE A 110 -0.19 -12.45 -29.68
C ILE A 110 -1.68 -12.19 -29.48
N SER A 111 -2.18 -10.97 -29.81
CA SER A 111 -3.59 -10.54 -29.74
C SER A 111 -4.55 -11.52 -30.40
N SER A 112 -4.13 -12.13 -31.51
CA SER A 112 -4.92 -13.08 -32.30
C SER A 112 -4.87 -14.54 -31.81
N TRP A 113 -4.25 -14.84 -30.67
CA TRP A 113 -4.29 -16.18 -30.08
C TRP A 113 -5.67 -16.46 -29.46
N ASP A 114 -6.34 -17.51 -29.92
CA ASP A 114 -7.52 -18.08 -29.24
C ASP A 114 -7.03 -18.88 -28.03
N VAL A 115 -7.20 -18.32 -26.84
CA VAL A 115 -6.76 -18.88 -25.55
C VAL A 115 -7.94 -19.30 -24.66
N SER A 116 -9.14 -19.42 -25.22
CA SER A 116 -10.37 -19.76 -24.48
C SER A 116 -10.29 -21.11 -23.77
N ASN A 117 -9.40 -22.00 -24.23
CA ASN A 117 -9.10 -23.30 -23.66
C ASN A 117 -7.88 -23.33 -22.72
N VAL A 118 -7.18 -22.21 -22.48
CA VAL A 118 -5.99 -22.19 -21.63
C VAL A 118 -6.39 -22.42 -20.18
N THR A 119 -5.84 -23.48 -19.56
CA THR A 119 -6.11 -23.85 -18.16
C THR A 119 -5.03 -23.45 -17.14
N ASN A 120 -3.88 -22.92 -17.59
CA ASN A 120 -2.82 -22.47 -16.70
C ASN A 120 -1.82 -21.49 -17.35
N MET A 121 -1.61 -20.35 -16.68
CA MET A 121 -0.66 -19.30 -17.03
C MET A 121 0.34 -19.11 -15.88
N GLY A 122 0.52 -20.09 -14.98
CA GLY A 122 1.33 -19.89 -13.80
C GLY A 122 2.78 -19.62 -14.13
N GLU A 123 3.30 -18.42 -13.86
CA GLU A 123 4.62 -17.82 -14.17
C GLU A 123 4.79 -17.20 -15.58
N THR A 124 3.75 -17.22 -16.43
CA THR A 124 3.85 -17.12 -17.91
C THR A 124 4.88 -16.12 -18.47
N PHE A 125 4.88 -14.81 -18.22
CA PHE A 125 6.00 -13.93 -18.68
C PHE A 125 6.61 -13.10 -17.51
N ALA A 126 6.75 -13.67 -16.31
CA ALA A 126 7.36 -12.95 -15.19
C ALA A 126 8.82 -12.63 -15.52
N TYR A 127 9.39 -11.54 -15.01
CA TYR A 127 10.76 -11.11 -15.36
C TYR A 127 11.00 -11.03 -16.89
N SER A 128 9.95 -10.76 -17.68
CA SER A 128 10.04 -10.52 -19.14
C SER A 128 10.12 -9.01 -19.45
N GLY A 129 9.99 -8.66 -20.73
CA GLY A 129 9.70 -7.30 -21.20
C GLY A 129 8.47 -7.26 -22.09
N PHE A 130 7.44 -8.06 -21.79
CA PHE A 130 6.25 -8.19 -22.64
C PHE A 130 5.23 -7.09 -22.38
N ASN A 131 4.85 -6.41 -23.47
CA ASN A 131 3.93 -5.28 -23.51
C ASN A 131 2.91 -5.36 -24.67
N GLN A 132 2.25 -6.48 -24.91
CA GLN A 132 1.34 -6.59 -26.06
C GLN A 132 -0.12 -6.78 -25.68
N ASP A 133 -0.94 -6.10 -26.47
CA ASP A 133 -2.39 -6.18 -26.54
C ASP A 133 -2.81 -7.63 -26.70
N ILE A 134 -3.69 -8.08 -25.82
CA ILE A 134 -4.40 -9.35 -25.94
C ILE A 134 -5.89 -9.14 -25.61
N THR A 135 -6.43 -8.03 -26.11
CA THR A 135 -7.79 -7.50 -25.92
C THR A 135 -8.82 -8.50 -26.36
N GLY A 136 -8.61 -9.06 -27.55
CA GLY A 136 -9.48 -10.06 -28.11
C GLY A 136 -9.11 -11.50 -27.77
N TRP A 137 -8.23 -11.77 -26.80
CA TRP A 137 -8.27 -13.09 -26.15
C TRP A 137 -9.67 -13.23 -25.50
N ASP A 138 -10.10 -14.45 -25.27
CA ASP A 138 -11.10 -14.81 -24.26
C ASP A 138 -10.37 -15.89 -23.52
N ILE A 139 -10.19 -15.75 -22.23
CA ILE A 139 -9.41 -16.69 -21.45
C ILE A 139 -10.28 -17.64 -20.63
N SER A 140 -11.61 -17.58 -20.63
CA SER A 140 -12.62 -18.06 -19.64
C SER A 140 -12.47 -19.34 -18.75
N SER A 141 -11.41 -20.14 -18.84
CA SER A 141 -11.23 -21.50 -18.28
C SER A 141 -10.75 -21.75 -16.82
N VAL A 142 -10.40 -20.75 -15.98
CA VAL A 142 -9.48 -20.86 -14.81
C VAL A 142 -9.50 -19.62 -13.86
N THR A 143 -8.76 -19.58 -12.73
CA THR A 143 -9.05 -18.68 -11.57
C THR A 143 -7.86 -18.15 -10.70
N SER A 144 -6.73 -17.65 -11.26
CA SER A 144 -5.38 -17.57 -10.61
C SER A 144 -4.31 -17.33 -11.70
N PHE A 145 -3.20 -16.49 -11.73
CA PHE A 145 -2.13 -15.89 -12.67
C PHE A 145 -0.48 -15.90 -12.48
N TYR A 146 0.31 -17.00 -12.23
CA TYR A 146 1.33 -17.26 -11.09
C TYR A 146 2.59 -16.44 -11.03
N GLN A 147 2.66 -15.37 -10.23
CA GLN A 147 3.77 -14.43 -10.25
C GLN A 147 4.12 -14.06 -11.72
N THR A 148 3.18 -14.22 -12.67
CA THR A 148 3.33 -14.29 -14.12
C THR A 148 3.79 -13.01 -14.78
N PHE A 149 3.99 -11.95 -14.01
CA PHE A 149 4.54 -10.65 -14.36
C PHE A 149 5.67 -10.25 -13.40
N MET A 150 5.97 -11.01 -12.33
CA MET A 150 6.78 -10.53 -11.21
C MET A 150 8.13 -10.02 -11.71
N ALA A 151 8.44 -8.76 -11.44
CA ALA A 151 9.49 -7.90 -12.02
C ALA A 151 9.66 -7.95 -13.58
N SER A 152 8.56 -8.03 -14.34
CA SER A 152 8.43 -7.65 -15.77
C SER A 152 8.01 -6.15 -15.87
N PRO A 153 7.37 -5.60 -16.95
CA PRO A 153 6.81 -4.23 -16.81
C PRO A 153 5.33 -3.80 -17.21
N PHE A 154 4.50 -4.25 -18.22
CA PHE A 154 3.23 -3.62 -18.85
C PHE A 154 2.05 -2.86 -18.17
N ASN A 155 1.20 -2.08 -18.94
CA ASN A 155 0.08 -1.21 -18.44
C ASN A 155 -1.11 -0.68 -19.37
N GLN A 156 -1.38 -1.05 -20.63
CA GLN A 156 -2.62 -0.69 -21.40
C GLN A 156 -3.89 -1.48 -20.84
N ASP A 157 -5.20 -1.33 -21.09
CA ASP A 157 -6.34 -1.96 -20.27
C ASP A 157 -6.39 -3.51 -20.03
N ILE A 158 -7.19 -4.10 -19.10
CA ILE A 158 -7.60 -5.52 -18.85
C ILE A 158 -8.96 -5.71 -18.18
N SER A 159 -9.72 -4.66 -17.87
CA SER A 159 -10.80 -4.85 -16.91
C SER A 159 -11.99 -5.71 -17.36
N VAL A 160 -12.10 -6.17 -18.64
CA VAL A 160 -12.88 -7.40 -19.01
C VAL A 160 -12.08 -8.61 -19.55
N TRP A 161 -11.04 -9.08 -18.86
CA TRP A 161 -11.29 -10.37 -18.18
C TRP A 161 -11.60 -9.98 -16.76
N ASP A 162 -12.74 -9.35 -16.44
CA ASP A 162 -14.01 -10.06 -16.26
C ASP A 162 -13.80 -11.51 -15.87
N VAL A 163 -14.40 -11.93 -14.78
CA VAL A 163 -13.65 -12.82 -13.92
C VAL A 163 -14.37 -13.88 -13.15
N SER A 164 -15.42 -13.60 -12.36
CA SER A 164 -15.96 -14.44 -11.26
C SER A 164 -14.90 -15.24 -10.45
N GLY A 165 -14.36 -16.25 -11.08
CA GLY A 165 -13.17 -17.05 -10.87
C GLY A 165 -12.45 -17.06 -9.54
N VAL A 166 -11.76 -15.98 -9.21
CA VAL A 166 -10.30 -16.13 -9.23
C VAL A 166 -9.56 -16.56 -7.94
N THR A 167 -9.82 -17.74 -7.34
CA THR A 167 -8.89 -18.55 -6.47
C THR A 167 -7.48 -18.04 -6.06
N ASN A 168 -6.45 -18.21 -6.88
CA ASN A 168 -5.05 -18.12 -6.41
C ASN A 168 -4.57 -16.73 -6.41
N MET A 169 -3.66 -16.43 -5.48
CA MET A 169 -3.15 -15.11 -5.39
C MET A 169 -1.69 -14.83 -4.89
N SER A 170 -1.02 -15.50 -3.94
CA SER A 170 0.28 -15.05 -3.34
C SER A 170 1.33 -14.34 -4.25
N PHE A 171 1.67 -13.07 -3.92
CA PHE A 171 2.71 -12.19 -4.54
C PHE A 171 2.46 -11.57 -5.92
N MET A 172 1.23 -11.49 -6.37
CA MET A 172 1.02 -11.29 -7.78
C MET A 172 1.28 -9.85 -8.27
N PHE A 173 1.80 -8.88 -7.51
CA PHE A 173 2.70 -7.89 -8.12
C PHE A 173 3.75 -7.39 -7.09
N SER A 174 4.43 -8.31 -6.42
CA SER A 174 5.63 -7.99 -5.65
C SER A 174 6.73 -7.44 -6.56
N ARG A 175 7.05 -6.14 -6.48
CA ARG A 175 8.18 -5.45 -7.13
C ARG A 175 8.05 -5.04 -8.60
N ASN A 176 6.97 -4.37 -9.00
CA ASN A 176 7.08 -3.50 -10.19
C ASN A 176 7.37 -2.05 -9.79
N HIS A 177 7.58 -1.20 -10.79
CA HIS A 177 8.05 0.16 -10.64
C HIS A 177 7.18 1.20 -11.42
N ALA A 178 6.66 0.95 -12.62
CA ALA A 178 5.92 1.87 -13.52
C ALA A 178 4.29 2.35 -13.67
N PHE A 179 2.90 1.94 -13.49
CA PHE A 179 1.78 0.90 -12.96
C PHE A 179 0.56 1.27 -12.04
N ASN A 180 -0.60 1.85 -12.42
CA ASN A 180 -1.71 2.15 -11.44
C ASN A 180 -3.24 2.16 -11.85
N GLN A 181 -3.58 1.91 -13.12
CA GLN A 181 -4.83 2.18 -13.92
C GLN A 181 -6.28 2.26 -13.34
N ASP A 182 -7.33 1.75 -14.04
CA ASP A 182 -8.69 1.47 -13.52
C ASP A 182 -9.33 0.03 -13.47
N ILE A 183 -9.32 -0.64 -12.31
CA ILE A 183 -9.54 -2.09 -12.10
C ILE A 183 -10.98 -2.54 -11.98
N SER A 184 -11.96 -1.88 -12.59
CA SER A 184 -13.03 -1.52 -11.66
C SER A 184 -14.35 -2.29 -11.67
N GLY A 185 -15.00 -2.73 -12.74
CA GLY A 185 -16.32 -3.40 -12.64
C GLY A 185 -16.48 -4.75 -11.88
N TRP A 186 -15.49 -5.27 -11.16
CA TRP A 186 -15.35 -6.71 -10.88
C TRP A 186 -15.86 -7.29 -9.54
N ASP A 187 -16.83 -8.19 -9.61
CA ASP A 187 -17.58 -8.84 -8.50
C ASP A 187 -16.76 -9.43 -7.34
N VAL A 188 -16.34 -8.66 -6.32
CA VAL A 188 -15.54 -9.25 -5.22
C VAL A 188 -16.26 -10.21 -4.33
N SER A 189 -17.19 -11.06 -4.76
CA SER A 189 -17.49 -12.26 -3.98
C SER A 189 -16.27 -13.14 -3.77
N ASN A 190 -15.05 -12.69 -4.04
CA ASN A 190 -14.00 -13.37 -4.71
C ASN A 190 -12.59 -12.88 -4.25
N VAL A 191 -12.35 -12.42 -2.99
CA VAL A 191 -10.98 -12.27 -2.34
C VAL A 191 -10.38 -12.98 -0.94
N ARG A 192 -9.95 -14.30 -0.74
CA ARG A 192 -8.57 -14.92 -0.37
C ARG A 192 -7.68 -14.44 0.83
N ASN A 193 -6.39 -14.79 0.79
CA ASN A 193 -5.25 -14.36 1.66
C ASN A 193 -4.89 -12.91 1.31
N MET A 194 -4.07 -12.22 2.09
CA MET A 194 -3.12 -11.26 1.56
C MET A 194 -1.73 -11.66 2.00
N TYR A 195 -0.91 -12.05 1.03
CA TYR A 195 0.51 -12.26 1.19
C TYR A 195 1.32 -11.71 0.03
N GLY A 196 1.86 -10.51 0.22
CA GLY A 196 2.93 -9.95 -0.61
C GLY A 196 2.52 -9.36 -1.94
N MET A 197 1.24 -9.01 -2.13
CA MET A 197 0.84 -8.34 -3.37
C MET A 197 1.60 -7.04 -3.59
N PHE A 198 1.52 -6.08 -2.66
CA PHE A 198 2.23 -4.80 -2.78
C PHE A 198 3.57 -4.82 -2.08
N GLU A 199 4.27 -5.95 -2.10
CA GLU A 199 5.63 -5.99 -1.60
C GLU A 199 6.56 -5.29 -2.59
N HIS A 200 6.95 -4.04 -2.30
CA HIS A 200 7.79 -3.14 -3.10
C HIS A 200 7.38 -2.93 -4.55
N ALA A 201 6.19 -3.43 -4.91
CA ALA A 201 5.22 -2.51 -5.42
C ALA A 201 5.35 -1.18 -4.64
N ARG A 202 5.53 -0.07 -5.34
CA ARG A 202 5.64 1.28 -4.77
C ARG A 202 4.38 2.08 -4.97
N GLY A 203 3.93 2.08 -6.24
CA GLY A 203 2.72 2.60 -6.84
C GLY A 203 1.59 3.16 -6.02
N PHE A 204 1.12 2.49 -4.99
CA PHE A 204 -0.27 2.63 -4.61
C PHE A 204 -0.70 4.05 -4.25
N ASP A 205 -1.99 4.36 -4.47
CA ASP A 205 -2.79 5.04 -3.46
C ASP A 205 -4.33 4.95 -3.60
N GLN A 206 -4.88 3.75 -3.39
CA GLN A 206 -6.30 3.38 -3.34
C GLN A 206 -7.21 3.94 -2.23
N ASN A 207 -8.23 4.78 -2.45
CA ASN A 207 -9.52 4.57 -1.75
C ASN A 207 -10.15 3.15 -1.87
N ILE A 208 -9.41 2.10 -1.52
CA ILE A 208 -9.87 0.73 -1.29
C ILE A 208 -10.77 0.62 -0.05
N ASN A 209 -11.44 1.68 0.34
CA ASN A 209 -12.23 1.74 1.55
C ASN A 209 -13.49 0.91 1.45
N GLU A 210 -14.27 1.11 0.38
CA GLU A 210 -15.57 0.46 0.16
C GLU A 210 -15.46 -1.04 -0.07
N TRP A 211 -14.22 -1.52 -0.15
CA TRP A 211 -13.87 -2.90 -0.05
C TRP A 211 -14.26 -3.50 1.30
N ASP A 212 -15.50 -3.99 1.39
CA ASP A 212 -15.85 -4.90 2.48
C ASP A 212 -14.75 -5.96 2.54
N VAL A 213 -14.19 -6.19 3.72
CA VAL A 213 -13.04 -7.07 3.85
C VAL A 213 -13.46 -8.52 3.90
N SER A 214 -14.75 -8.83 4.02
CA SER A 214 -15.06 -9.67 5.16
C SER A 214 -14.52 -11.09 5.12
N ASN A 215 -13.99 -11.60 4.01
CA ASN A 215 -13.33 -12.89 3.95
C ASN A 215 -11.96 -12.98 4.59
N VAL A 216 -11.19 -11.91 4.56
CA VAL A 216 -9.72 -11.99 4.50
C VAL A 216 -9.14 -12.52 5.80
N GLN A 217 -8.63 -13.76 5.87
CA GLN A 217 -7.48 -14.11 5.03
C GLN A 217 -6.22 -13.36 5.41
N ASN A 218 -4.98 -13.82 5.17
CA ASN A 218 -3.68 -13.18 5.55
C ASN A 218 -3.66 -11.69 5.20
N MET A 219 -2.75 -10.91 5.76
CA MET A 219 -2.52 -9.51 5.39
C MET A 219 -1.04 -9.18 5.38
N GLY A 220 -0.21 -10.22 5.46
CA GLY A 220 1.22 -10.07 5.53
C GLY A 220 1.86 -9.59 4.23
N LEU A 221 2.97 -8.88 4.37
CA LEU A 221 3.69 -8.18 3.31
C LEU A 221 2.83 -7.22 2.46
N MET A 222 1.54 -7.04 2.80
CA MET A 222 0.55 -6.65 1.81
C MET A 222 0.91 -5.31 1.20
N PHE A 223 1.10 -4.27 2.00
CA PHE A 223 1.51 -2.92 1.65
C PHE A 223 2.98 -2.63 1.99
N LYS A 224 3.83 -3.65 1.97
CA LYS A 224 5.23 -3.53 2.33
C LYS A 224 6.03 -2.68 1.33
N GLY A 225 6.59 -1.56 1.75
CA GLY A 225 7.39 -0.67 0.89
C GLY A 225 6.59 0.18 -0.11
N THR A 226 5.29 0.34 0.14
CA THR A 226 4.36 1.15 -0.68
C THR A 226 4.29 2.61 -0.23
N SER A 227 3.72 3.48 -1.07
CA SER A 227 3.24 4.83 -0.68
C SER A 227 1.81 4.83 -0.09
N TYR A 228 1.24 3.68 0.25
CA TYR A 228 -0.19 3.59 0.50
C TYR A 228 -0.68 4.29 1.78
N ASN A 229 -1.69 5.16 1.73
CA ASN A 229 -2.23 5.82 2.94
C ASN A 229 -3.75 6.07 2.98
N ARG A 230 -4.50 5.61 1.99
CA ARG A 230 -5.94 5.89 1.89
C ARG A 230 -6.82 5.11 2.88
N PRO A 231 -8.11 5.51 3.02
CA PRO A 231 -8.97 4.97 4.06
C PRO A 231 -9.17 3.46 3.94
N LEU A 232 -9.03 2.78 5.07
CA LEU A 232 -9.35 1.37 5.26
C LEU A 232 -10.40 1.26 6.39
N GLY A 233 -11.33 2.20 6.49
CA GLY A 233 -12.27 2.32 7.62
C GLY A 233 -13.49 1.41 7.50
N ASN A 234 -14.01 1.20 6.29
CA ASN A 234 -15.19 0.34 6.03
C ASN A 234 -14.82 -1.16 6.00
N TRP A 235 -13.56 -1.47 6.31
CA TRP A 235 -12.96 -2.79 6.29
C TRP A 235 -13.42 -3.67 7.46
N ASN A 236 -14.34 -4.60 7.18
CA ASN A 236 -14.70 -5.69 8.09
C ASN A 236 -13.57 -6.73 8.20
N THR A 237 -12.46 -6.39 8.83
CA THR A 237 -11.28 -7.26 8.90
C THR A 237 -11.49 -8.55 9.68
N GLY A 238 -12.56 -8.77 10.44
CA GLY A 238 -12.62 -9.83 11.48
C GLY A 238 -12.06 -11.22 11.17
N SER A 239 -12.09 -11.67 9.91
CA SER A 239 -11.37 -12.86 9.44
C SER A 239 -9.88 -12.89 9.80
N VAL A 240 -9.21 -11.75 9.75
CA VAL A 240 -7.77 -11.53 9.77
C VAL A 240 -7.07 -12.24 10.98
N THR A 241 -6.27 -13.31 10.76
CA THR A 241 -5.35 -14.10 11.67
C THR A 241 -3.76 -14.00 11.56
N SER A 242 -3.12 -13.46 10.51
CA SER A 242 -1.71 -13.04 10.26
C SER A 242 -1.64 -11.73 9.43
N MET A 243 -1.22 -10.61 10.01
CA MET A 243 -0.95 -9.30 9.38
C MET A 243 0.57 -9.06 9.16
N ARG A 244 1.38 -10.12 9.17
CA ARG A 244 2.85 -10.07 9.20
C ARG A 244 3.48 -9.17 8.13
N GLU A 245 4.11 -8.06 8.50
CA GLU A 245 4.80 -7.10 7.62
C GLU A 245 3.81 -6.29 6.75
N MET A 246 2.53 -6.21 7.13
CA MET A 246 1.46 -5.59 6.31
C MET A 246 1.83 -4.18 5.81
N PHE A 247 2.42 -3.32 6.63
CA PHE A 247 2.88 -1.98 6.25
C PHE A 247 4.38 -1.79 6.50
N TRP A 248 5.19 -2.86 6.54
CA TRP A 248 6.64 -2.71 6.72
C TRP A 248 7.24 -1.83 5.60
N GLU A 249 8.06 -0.85 5.94
CA GLU A 249 8.67 0.13 5.03
C GLU A 249 7.69 1.12 4.38
N ASN A 250 6.39 1.05 4.68
CA ASN A 250 5.47 2.11 4.29
C ASN A 250 5.72 3.34 5.18
N GLN A 251 6.22 4.43 4.57
CA GLN A 251 6.63 5.65 5.25
C GLN A 251 5.52 6.71 5.38
N VAL A 252 4.26 6.35 5.12
CA VAL A 252 3.13 7.31 5.10
C VAL A 252 1.83 6.80 5.72
N PHE A 253 1.64 5.48 5.86
CA PHE A 253 0.39 4.91 6.35
C PHE A 253 0.05 5.36 7.77
N ASN A 254 -1.08 6.05 7.89
CA ASN A 254 -1.66 6.57 9.12
C ASN A 254 -3.19 6.71 8.98
N SER A 255 -3.82 5.87 8.15
CA SER A 255 -5.28 5.91 7.92
C SER A 255 -6.06 5.22 9.06
N PRO A 256 -7.24 5.72 9.46
CA PRO A 256 -7.98 5.16 10.60
C PRO A 256 -8.41 3.70 10.39
N ILE A 257 -7.99 2.84 11.33
CA ILE A 257 -8.26 1.39 11.34
C ILE A 257 -8.74 0.86 12.70
N GLY A 258 -9.09 1.72 13.65
CA GLY A 258 -9.68 1.31 14.93
C GLY A 258 -11.06 0.63 14.81
N THR A 259 -11.69 0.67 13.63
CA THR A 259 -12.90 -0.09 13.27
C THR A 259 -12.62 -1.54 12.92
N TRP A 260 -11.35 -1.93 12.75
CA TRP A 260 -10.96 -3.29 12.41
C TRP A 260 -11.25 -4.27 13.54
N ASP A 261 -12.03 -5.29 13.23
CA ASP A 261 -12.06 -6.52 14.01
C ASP A 261 -10.77 -7.29 13.74
N VAL A 262 -9.93 -7.42 14.77
CA VAL A 262 -8.66 -8.16 14.73
C VAL A 262 -8.67 -9.35 15.70
N SER A 263 -9.84 -9.71 16.23
CA SER A 263 -10.05 -10.73 17.28
C SER A 263 -9.44 -12.10 16.99
N ASN A 264 -9.15 -12.38 15.72
CA ASN A 264 -8.59 -13.64 15.29
C ASN A 264 -7.11 -13.55 14.90
N VAL A 265 -6.47 -12.38 14.93
CA VAL A 265 -5.03 -12.21 14.66
C VAL A 265 -4.22 -13.06 15.60
N THR A 266 -3.41 -13.96 15.05
CA THR A 266 -2.36 -14.74 15.72
C THR A 266 -0.97 -14.15 15.50
N ASP A 267 -0.80 -13.20 14.59
CA ASP A 267 0.50 -12.92 13.98
C ASP A 267 0.55 -11.50 13.39
N MET A 268 1.16 -10.55 14.09
CA MET A 268 1.29 -9.11 13.78
C MET A 268 2.74 -8.67 13.51
N GLU A 269 3.66 -9.62 13.30
CA GLU A 269 5.10 -9.35 13.14
C GLU A 269 5.36 -8.24 12.12
N GLY A 270 6.04 -7.16 12.51
CA GLY A 270 6.45 -6.08 11.62
C GLY A 270 5.30 -5.27 11.02
N MET A 271 4.07 -5.37 11.54
CA MET A 271 2.87 -4.81 10.90
C MET A 271 3.01 -3.33 10.52
N PHE A 272 3.61 -2.50 11.37
CA PHE A 272 3.83 -1.06 11.13
C PHE A 272 5.32 -0.68 11.14
N LYS A 273 6.20 -1.64 10.86
CA LYS A 273 7.66 -1.51 10.91
C LYS A 273 8.16 -0.42 9.94
N GLY A 274 8.94 0.54 10.43
CA GLY A 274 9.58 1.57 9.61
C GLY A 274 10.76 1.05 8.76
N VAL A 275 11.25 1.91 7.88
CA VAL A 275 12.58 1.73 7.26
C VAL A 275 13.65 2.09 8.30
N GLU A 276 14.69 1.26 8.44
CA GLU A 276 15.77 1.51 9.41
C GLU A 276 16.59 2.77 9.04
N VAL A 277 16.72 3.66 10.02
CA VAL A 277 17.46 4.93 9.94
C VAL A 277 18.74 4.88 10.76
N HIS A 278 19.82 5.49 10.26
CA HIS A 278 21.02 5.77 11.05
C HIS A 278 20.76 6.95 11.99
N ILE A 279 21.19 6.85 13.25
CA ILE A 279 20.85 7.84 14.29
C ILE A 279 21.44 9.23 14.02
N ASP A 280 22.56 9.28 13.30
CA ASP A 280 23.23 10.51 12.89
C ASP A 280 22.46 11.31 11.82
N ASP A 281 21.48 10.69 11.13
CA ASP A 281 20.61 11.32 10.13
C ASP A 281 19.30 11.86 10.72
N TYR A 282 19.07 11.73 12.04
CA TYR A 282 17.82 12.17 12.69
C TYR A 282 17.76 13.70 12.86
N THR A 283 17.34 14.41 11.81
CA THR A 283 17.14 15.87 11.82
C THR A 283 15.94 16.35 12.65
N GLY A 284 15.10 15.42 13.13
CA GLY A 284 13.80 15.72 13.73
C GLY A 284 12.66 15.93 12.72
N GLU A 285 12.95 16.02 11.42
CA GLU A 285 11.96 16.34 10.36
C GLU A 285 11.15 15.12 9.85
N GLY A 286 10.89 14.15 10.73
CA GLY A 286 9.67 13.33 10.70
C GLY A 286 9.31 12.47 9.47
N LYS A 287 10.14 12.39 8.41
CA LYS A 287 9.93 11.62 7.16
C LYS A 287 10.73 10.32 7.07
N VAL A 288 11.31 9.88 8.18
CA VAL A 288 12.07 8.63 8.30
C VAL A 288 11.48 7.84 9.46
N GLY A 289 11.33 6.53 9.29
CA GLY A 289 10.48 5.70 10.15
C GLY A 289 8.99 5.73 9.77
N SER A 290 8.22 4.82 10.38
CA SER A 290 6.77 4.67 10.16
C SER A 290 5.98 5.82 10.79
N GLN A 291 4.88 6.20 10.13
CA GLN A 291 4.04 7.35 10.48
C GLN A 291 2.76 6.96 11.24
N PHE A 292 2.53 5.66 11.41
CA PHE A 292 1.30 5.15 11.99
C PHE A 292 1.14 5.60 13.45
N ASN A 293 0.02 6.27 13.74
CA ASN A 293 -0.36 6.74 15.07
C ASN A 293 -1.89 6.93 15.17
N GLN A 294 -2.66 5.90 14.76
CA GLN A 294 -4.13 5.89 14.85
C GLN A 294 -4.59 5.07 16.05
N ASP A 295 -5.71 5.48 16.65
CA ASP A 295 -6.36 4.78 17.75
C ASP A 295 -6.74 3.34 17.35
N ILE A 296 -6.18 2.38 18.08
CA ILE A 296 -6.40 0.93 17.99
C ILE A 296 -6.71 0.33 19.38
N SER A 297 -7.09 1.17 20.35
CA SER A 297 -7.43 0.76 21.73
C SER A 297 -8.61 -0.22 21.80
N ALA A 298 -9.47 -0.22 20.78
CA ALA A 298 -10.63 -1.10 20.65
C ALA A 298 -10.32 -2.48 20.05
N TRP A 299 -9.07 -2.77 19.67
CA TRP A 299 -8.67 -4.05 19.08
C TRP A 299 -8.64 -5.19 20.10
N ASP A 300 -9.32 -6.29 19.78
CA ASP A 300 -9.18 -7.57 20.48
C ASP A 300 -7.96 -8.31 19.94
N VAL A 301 -6.87 -8.33 20.70
CA VAL A 301 -5.61 -9.01 20.34
C VAL A 301 -5.40 -10.34 21.11
N SER A 302 -6.45 -10.87 21.75
CA SER A 302 -6.37 -12.05 22.64
C SER A 302 -5.85 -13.33 21.97
N ASN A 303 -5.95 -13.46 20.64
CA ASN A 303 -5.42 -14.58 19.88
C ASN A 303 -3.99 -14.36 19.36
N VAL A 304 -3.37 -13.18 19.53
CA VAL A 304 -2.06 -12.85 18.95
C VAL A 304 -0.96 -13.63 19.66
N THR A 305 -0.15 -14.39 18.91
CA THR A 305 1.03 -15.10 19.43
C THR A 305 2.35 -14.43 19.03
N ASN A 306 2.35 -13.59 17.99
CA ASN A 306 3.56 -12.97 17.45
C ASN A 306 3.35 -11.45 17.25
N MET A 307 4.14 -10.62 17.95
CA MET A 307 4.21 -9.15 17.82
C MET A 307 5.63 -8.65 17.48
N GLU A 308 6.52 -9.52 17.00
CA GLU A 308 7.91 -9.18 16.66
C GLU A 308 8.02 -7.95 15.73
N ASP A 309 8.84 -6.95 16.04
CA ASP A 309 9.02 -5.71 15.28
C ASP A 309 7.73 -4.88 15.01
N MET A 310 6.57 -5.15 15.65
CA MET A 310 5.26 -4.59 15.23
C MET A 310 5.24 -3.06 15.03
N PHE A 311 5.86 -2.30 15.94
CA PHE A 311 6.03 -0.84 15.87
C PHE A 311 7.51 -0.42 15.81
N ARG A 312 8.41 -1.30 15.33
CA ARG A 312 9.82 -0.97 15.11
C ARG A 312 9.94 0.24 14.18
N ASP A 313 10.86 1.16 14.47
CA ASP A 313 11.11 2.40 13.75
C ASP A 313 9.82 3.24 13.52
N ALA A 314 8.73 3.02 14.29
CA ALA A 314 7.52 3.84 14.28
C ALA A 314 7.67 5.04 15.24
N HIS A 315 8.55 5.97 14.87
CA HIS A 315 9.06 7.04 15.73
C HIS A 315 7.99 7.92 16.40
N LYS A 316 6.78 7.99 15.83
CA LYS A 316 5.65 8.84 16.29
C LYS A 316 4.53 8.07 17.01
N PHE A 317 4.59 6.74 17.11
CA PHE A 317 3.50 5.95 17.66
C PHE A 317 3.38 6.13 19.19
N ASP A 318 2.21 6.55 19.65
CA ASP A 318 1.87 6.81 21.05
C ASP A 318 0.34 6.77 21.23
N GLN A 319 -0.24 5.57 21.31
CA GLN A 319 -1.67 5.31 21.48
C GLN A 319 -1.93 4.40 22.68
N ASP A 320 -3.11 4.51 23.31
CA ASP A 320 -3.49 3.72 24.49
C ASP A 320 -3.68 2.24 24.14
N LEU A 321 -2.79 1.39 24.63
CA LEU A 321 -2.85 -0.07 24.50
C LEU A 321 -3.17 -0.79 25.83
N SER A 322 -3.58 -0.05 26.87
CA SER A 322 -3.76 -0.60 28.23
C SER A 322 -4.89 -1.63 28.36
N GLY A 323 -5.82 -1.64 27.40
CA GLY A 323 -6.95 -2.58 27.33
C GLY A 323 -6.70 -3.86 26.53
N TRP A 324 -5.52 -4.04 25.94
CA TRP A 324 -5.18 -5.22 25.14
C TRP A 324 -4.90 -6.46 26.00
N ASP A 325 -5.55 -7.59 25.66
CA ASP A 325 -5.21 -8.91 26.20
C ASP A 325 -4.09 -9.52 25.35
N VAL A 326 -2.87 -9.51 25.88
CA VAL A 326 -1.67 -10.04 25.21
C VAL A 326 -1.20 -11.38 25.78
N SER A 327 -2.06 -12.08 26.55
CA SER A 327 -1.70 -13.32 27.26
C SER A 327 -1.26 -14.47 26.36
N SER A 328 -1.65 -14.45 25.08
CA SER A 328 -1.24 -15.42 24.06
C SER A 328 0.12 -15.12 23.39
N VAL A 329 0.74 -13.95 23.64
CA VAL A 329 1.92 -13.49 22.88
C VAL A 329 3.20 -14.18 23.34
N GLU A 330 3.75 -15.02 22.47
CA GLU A 330 5.01 -15.76 22.66
C GLU A 330 6.25 -14.88 22.36
N THR A 331 6.12 -13.92 21.42
CA THR A 331 7.21 -13.00 21.04
C THR A 331 6.78 -11.53 20.94
N PHE A 332 7.50 -10.68 21.68
CA PHE A 332 7.49 -9.22 21.65
C PHE A 332 8.84 -8.66 21.16
N GLN A 333 9.67 -9.48 20.50
CA GLN A 333 11.00 -9.08 20.02
C GLN A 333 10.95 -7.71 19.33
N ALA A 334 11.70 -6.72 19.82
CA ALA A 334 11.82 -5.40 19.19
C ALA A 334 10.48 -4.64 18.92
N THR A 335 9.37 -4.99 19.61
CA THR A 335 8.02 -4.42 19.38
C THR A 335 8.01 -2.88 19.25
N PHE A 336 8.72 -2.17 20.13
CA PHE A 336 8.80 -0.71 20.18
C PHE A 336 10.22 -0.18 19.91
N PHE A 337 11.06 -0.94 19.20
CA PHE A 337 12.43 -0.56 18.84
C PHE A 337 12.44 0.78 18.07
N LYS A 338 13.11 1.82 18.58
CA LYS A 338 13.08 3.20 18.05
C LYS A 338 11.68 3.82 17.92
N ALA A 339 10.69 3.36 18.70
CA ALA A 339 9.43 4.09 18.85
C ALA A 339 9.64 5.30 19.79
N PHE A 340 10.33 6.34 19.30
CA PHE A 340 10.84 7.44 20.12
C PHE A 340 9.77 8.14 20.97
N ALA A 341 8.56 8.32 20.42
CA ALA A 341 7.44 8.96 21.08
C ALA A 341 6.69 8.08 22.10
N PHE A 342 6.81 6.74 22.03
CA PHE A 342 5.92 5.82 22.72
C PHE A 342 5.96 5.98 24.26
N SER A 343 4.79 6.19 24.85
CA SER A 343 4.60 6.46 26.28
C SER A 343 3.30 5.89 26.86
N SER A 344 2.58 5.01 26.14
CA SER A 344 1.39 4.34 26.68
C SER A 344 1.69 3.56 27.96
N ASP A 345 0.72 3.57 28.88
CA ASP A 345 0.72 2.62 29.98
C ASP A 345 0.38 1.22 29.44
N ILE A 346 1.19 0.24 29.81
CA ILE A 346 1.06 -1.20 29.48
C ILE A 346 1.34 -2.07 30.71
N SER A 347 1.30 -1.49 31.91
CA SER A 347 1.48 -2.20 33.20
C SER A 347 0.44 -3.30 33.42
N SER A 348 -0.72 -3.20 32.76
CA SER A 348 -1.82 -4.17 32.76
C SER A 348 -1.59 -5.44 31.94
N TRP A 349 -0.58 -5.47 31.06
CA TRP A 349 -0.34 -6.58 30.13
C TRP A 349 0.09 -7.87 30.83
N ASP A 350 -0.60 -8.98 30.55
CA ASP A 350 -0.16 -10.32 30.93
C ASP A 350 0.90 -10.82 29.93
N VAL A 351 2.16 -10.49 30.21
CA VAL A 351 3.32 -10.99 29.43
C VAL A 351 3.77 -12.41 29.85
N SER A 352 2.97 -13.14 30.64
CA SER A 352 3.43 -14.40 31.25
C SER A 352 3.67 -15.54 30.26
N GLY A 353 3.15 -15.44 29.03
CA GLY A 353 3.41 -16.34 27.90
C GLY A 353 4.70 -16.04 27.11
N ALA A 354 5.37 -14.91 27.34
CA ALA A 354 6.45 -14.44 26.48
C ALA A 354 7.78 -15.21 26.66
N ASP A 355 8.27 -15.81 25.57
CA ASP A 355 9.63 -16.37 25.45
C ASP A 355 10.63 -15.27 25.04
N TYR A 356 10.23 -14.35 24.16
CA TYR A 356 11.11 -13.38 23.50
C TYR A 356 10.71 -11.92 23.78
N LEU A 357 11.43 -11.27 24.71
CA LEU A 357 11.31 -9.85 25.08
C LEU A 357 12.55 -9.02 24.66
N TRP A 358 13.52 -9.63 23.97
CA TRP A 358 14.76 -8.95 23.57
C TRP A 358 14.48 -7.76 22.63
N TYR A 359 15.28 -6.72 22.80
CA TYR A 359 15.17 -5.44 22.09
C TYR A 359 13.84 -4.67 22.18
N MET A 360 12.87 -5.08 23.02
CA MET A 360 11.49 -4.56 23.01
C MET A 360 11.37 -3.03 23.07
N PHE A 361 12.17 -2.33 23.89
CA PHE A 361 12.10 -0.87 24.12
C PHE A 361 13.41 -0.14 23.76
N VAL A 362 14.24 -0.69 22.86
CA VAL A 362 15.51 -0.06 22.46
C VAL A 362 15.23 1.33 21.87
N TYR A 363 15.89 2.38 22.35
CA TYR A 363 15.58 3.78 22.00
C TYR A 363 14.10 4.22 22.21
N ALA A 364 13.30 3.58 23.07
CA ALA A 364 11.96 4.11 23.42
C ALA A 364 12.09 5.35 24.33
N LEU A 365 12.42 6.50 23.75
CA LEU A 365 12.92 7.68 24.48
C LEU A 365 11.90 8.31 25.44
N SER A 366 10.60 8.22 25.14
CA SER A 366 9.52 8.71 26.01
C SER A 366 9.06 7.70 27.07
N PHE A 367 9.40 6.42 26.93
CA PHE A 367 8.84 5.35 27.75
C PHE A 367 9.44 5.31 29.17
N ASN A 368 8.59 5.36 30.19
CA ASN A 368 8.99 5.24 31.60
C ASN A 368 7.84 4.77 32.52
N HIS A 369 6.99 3.85 32.05
CA HIS A 369 5.89 3.28 32.86
C HIS A 369 6.37 2.11 33.73
N ASP A 370 5.72 1.93 34.88
CA ASP A 370 6.08 0.91 35.89
C ASP A 370 5.61 -0.47 35.44
N LEU A 371 6.56 -1.39 35.24
CA LEU A 371 6.33 -2.77 34.81
C LEU A 371 6.60 -3.79 35.93
N SER A 372 6.69 -3.35 37.19
CA SER A 372 7.09 -4.20 38.32
C SER A 372 6.19 -5.41 38.58
N ASP A 373 4.92 -5.37 38.15
CA ASP A 373 3.96 -6.49 38.26
C ASP A 373 4.03 -7.50 37.08
N TRP A 374 4.82 -7.25 36.02
CA TRP A 374 4.96 -8.16 34.87
C TRP A 374 5.65 -9.50 35.23
N ASP A 375 5.00 -10.61 34.88
CA ASP A 375 5.50 -11.97 35.12
C ASP A 375 6.39 -12.50 33.97
N VAL A 376 7.53 -11.85 33.76
CA VAL A 376 8.55 -12.14 32.72
C VAL A 376 9.27 -13.49 32.87
N SER A 377 8.80 -14.38 33.76
CA SER A 377 9.59 -15.52 34.27
C SER A 377 9.71 -16.72 33.33
N ASN A 378 8.96 -16.74 32.22
CA ASN A 378 9.15 -17.69 31.13
C ASN A 378 10.23 -17.23 30.12
N ALA A 379 10.56 -15.93 30.07
CA ALA A 379 11.40 -15.37 29.03
C ALA A 379 12.78 -16.04 28.94
N ILE A 380 13.13 -16.48 27.73
CA ILE A 380 14.43 -17.06 27.36
C ILE A 380 15.32 -16.06 26.61
N LYS A 381 14.75 -14.93 26.15
CA LYS A 381 15.49 -13.84 25.49
C LYS A 381 15.06 -12.46 25.96
N MET A 382 16.00 -11.71 26.53
CA MET A 382 15.83 -10.33 27.03
C MET A 382 17.03 -9.42 26.67
N ASP A 383 17.91 -9.83 25.75
CA ASP A 383 19.08 -9.04 25.36
C ASP A 383 18.68 -7.63 24.89
N GLY A 384 19.35 -6.60 25.41
CA GLY A 384 19.09 -5.20 25.10
C GLY A 384 17.63 -4.71 25.30
N MET A 385 16.81 -5.34 26.16
CA MET A 385 15.38 -5.01 26.31
C MET A 385 15.08 -3.51 26.45
N PHE A 386 15.94 -2.76 27.16
CA PHE A 386 15.82 -1.30 27.36
C PHE A 386 17.06 -0.52 26.84
N ASP A 387 17.86 -1.08 25.92
CA ASP A 387 19.12 -0.48 25.45
C ASP A 387 18.89 0.93 24.86
N MET A 388 19.58 1.92 25.40
CA MET A 388 19.43 3.35 25.09
C MET A 388 18.02 3.94 25.31
N ALA A 389 17.17 3.31 26.14
CA ALA A 389 15.96 3.94 26.66
C ALA A 389 16.31 5.00 27.72
N TRP A 390 16.87 6.14 27.27
CA TRP A 390 17.53 7.16 28.11
C TRP A 390 16.70 7.69 29.28
N ASN A 391 15.37 7.57 29.24
CA ASN A 391 14.51 8.04 30.32
C ASN A 391 14.13 6.98 31.36
N TYR A 392 14.23 5.69 31.04
CA TYR A 392 13.67 4.59 31.83
C TYR A 392 14.40 4.42 33.18
N ASP A 393 13.63 4.51 34.27
CA ASP A 393 14.15 4.47 35.65
C ASP A 393 13.30 3.70 36.67
N GLN A 394 12.34 2.86 36.22
CA GLN A 394 11.44 2.12 37.12
C GLN A 394 12.12 0.97 37.90
N ASP A 395 11.44 0.45 38.92
CA ASP A 395 11.98 -0.60 39.81
C ASP A 395 11.54 -2.00 39.34
N LEU A 396 12.48 -2.78 38.79
CA LEU A 396 12.25 -4.14 38.30
C LEU A 396 12.77 -5.21 39.28
N SER A 397 13.08 -4.85 40.53
CA SER A 397 13.64 -5.79 41.52
C SER A 397 12.68 -6.89 41.97
N SER A 398 11.39 -6.78 41.62
CA SER A 398 10.36 -7.82 41.75
C SER A 398 10.49 -8.95 40.71
N TRP A 399 11.05 -8.67 39.53
CA TRP A 399 11.07 -9.61 38.40
C TRP A 399 11.91 -10.86 38.74
N CYS A 400 11.28 -12.03 38.62
CA CYS A 400 11.97 -13.31 38.69
C CYS A 400 12.28 -13.82 37.28
N VAL A 401 13.55 -14.06 37.01
CA VAL A 401 14.10 -14.33 35.68
C VAL A 401 15.04 -15.55 35.76
N PRO A 402 14.49 -16.77 35.91
CA PRO A 402 15.25 -17.96 36.30
C PRO A 402 16.10 -18.55 35.17
N GLN A 403 15.86 -18.17 33.91
CA GLN A 403 16.56 -18.70 32.74
C GLN A 403 17.95 -18.08 32.51
N PHE A 404 18.30 -17.01 33.22
CA PHE A 404 19.52 -16.22 33.00
C PHE A 404 20.48 -16.31 34.19
N GLU A 405 21.73 -16.77 33.97
CA GLU A 405 22.76 -16.82 35.03
C GLU A 405 23.29 -15.44 35.46
N SER A 406 23.03 -14.39 34.66
CA SER A 406 23.44 -13.00 34.88
C SER A 406 22.57 -12.03 34.05
N GLU A 407 22.80 -10.72 34.18
CA GLU A 407 22.18 -9.71 33.29
C GLU A 407 22.45 -10.04 31.80
N PRO A 408 21.43 -10.00 30.91
CA PRO A 408 21.55 -10.20 29.46
C PRO A 408 22.39 -9.12 28.76
N ASP A 409 22.86 -9.40 27.54
CA ASP A 409 23.78 -8.50 26.84
C ASP A 409 23.11 -7.14 26.54
N ASN A 410 23.65 -6.07 27.13
CA ASN A 410 23.18 -4.68 27.04
C ASN A 410 21.75 -4.41 27.60
N PHE A 411 21.15 -5.32 28.38
CA PHE A 411 19.77 -5.23 28.90
C PHE A 411 19.31 -3.82 29.30
N SER A 412 20.12 -3.11 30.09
CA SER A 412 19.84 -1.78 30.65
C SER A 412 20.81 -0.66 30.20
N ARG A 413 21.59 -0.87 29.13
CA ARG A 413 22.68 0.04 28.72
C ARG A 413 22.13 1.45 28.40
N ASP A 414 22.83 2.48 28.87
CA ASP A 414 22.49 3.91 28.69
C ASP A 414 21.08 4.32 29.18
N THR A 415 20.46 3.55 30.08
CA THR A 415 19.24 3.92 30.81
C THR A 415 19.57 4.69 32.12
N LYS A 416 18.54 5.00 32.93
CA LYS A 416 18.70 5.50 34.30
C LYS A 416 18.52 4.40 35.38
N LEU A 417 18.36 3.13 34.99
CA LEU A 417 18.26 2.02 35.93
C LEU A 417 19.51 1.97 36.83
N THR A 418 19.28 1.67 38.11
CA THR A 418 20.35 1.46 39.10
C THR A 418 20.39 -0.01 39.52
N ALA A 419 21.55 -0.49 39.97
CA ALA A 419 21.77 -1.93 40.22
C ALA A 419 20.90 -2.52 41.35
N ASP A 420 20.24 -1.68 42.15
CA ASP A 420 19.23 -2.03 43.16
C ASP A 420 17.80 -2.14 42.60
N LYS A 421 17.57 -1.69 41.36
CA LYS A 421 16.30 -1.75 40.60
C LYS A 421 16.29 -2.82 39.49
N LEU A 422 17.37 -3.60 39.33
CA LEU A 422 17.46 -4.62 38.28
C LEU A 422 16.77 -5.93 38.69
N PRO A 423 16.28 -6.74 37.70
CA PRO A 423 15.71 -8.07 37.95
C PRO A 423 16.62 -9.02 38.72
N ASN A 424 16.02 -10.01 39.38
CA ASN A 424 16.74 -10.98 40.20
C ASN A 424 17.25 -12.17 39.36
N TRP A 425 18.28 -11.91 38.54
CA TRP A 425 18.91 -12.86 37.62
C TRP A 425 19.29 -14.20 38.28
N GLY A 426 18.73 -15.30 37.77
CA GLY A 426 19.11 -16.66 38.17
C GLY A 426 18.55 -17.13 39.52
N ALA A 427 17.65 -16.37 40.14
CA ALA A 427 16.98 -16.79 41.37
C ALA A 427 15.81 -17.75 41.11
N SER A 428 15.62 -18.74 41.99
CA SER A 428 14.46 -19.62 41.96
C SER A 428 13.21 -18.90 42.46
N CYS A 429 12.19 -18.79 41.62
CA CYS A 429 10.96 -18.06 41.93
C CYS A 429 10.12 -18.79 43.00
N PRO A 430 9.42 -18.06 43.89
CA PRO A 430 8.54 -18.65 44.91
C PRO A 430 7.27 -19.26 44.29
N VAL A 431 6.72 -20.31 44.93
CA VAL A 431 5.49 -21.00 44.51
C VAL A 431 4.24 -20.48 45.22
N GLY A 432 3.15 -20.30 44.45
CA GLY A 432 1.84 -19.89 44.97
C GLY A 432 1.03 -21.01 45.64
N LYS A 433 -0.18 -20.65 46.11
CA LYS A 433 -1.19 -21.61 46.61
C LYS A 433 -1.75 -22.42 45.43
N ALA A 434 -1.91 -23.73 45.60
CA ALA A 434 -2.53 -24.58 44.58
C ALA A 434 -4.07 -24.40 44.54
N VAL A 435 -4.62 -24.29 43.32
CA VAL A 435 -6.06 -24.16 43.07
C VAL A 435 -6.58 -25.45 42.43
N GLN A 436 -7.58 -26.06 43.04
CA GLN A 436 -8.18 -27.31 42.58
C GLN A 436 -9.09 -27.04 41.38
N SER A 437 -9.18 -27.99 40.44
CA SER A 437 -9.88 -27.82 39.17
C SER A 437 -10.99 -28.85 38.96
N ALA A 438 -10.67 -30.14 39.05
CA ALA A 438 -11.65 -31.22 39.00
C ALA A 438 -11.24 -32.41 39.89
N PRO A 439 -12.19 -33.27 40.32
CA PRO A 439 -13.63 -33.05 40.29
C PRO A 439 -14.02 -31.91 41.25
N ALA A 440 -15.03 -31.11 40.88
CA ALA A 440 -15.43 -29.91 41.62
C ALA A 440 -15.87 -30.23 43.07
N ASP A 441 -15.76 -29.27 43.99
CA ASP A 441 -16.19 -29.51 45.38
C ASP A 441 -17.67 -29.90 45.50
N ALA A 442 -17.93 -30.87 46.38
CA ALA A 442 -19.20 -31.56 46.59
C ALA A 442 -19.82 -32.18 45.32
N SER A 443 -19.02 -32.45 44.28
CA SER A 443 -19.48 -33.15 43.08
C SER A 443 -19.95 -34.58 43.36
N THR A 444 -20.78 -35.10 42.48
CA THR A 444 -21.31 -36.47 42.52
C THR A 444 -21.13 -37.14 41.16
N ASP A 445 -21.45 -38.43 41.06
CA ASP A 445 -21.49 -39.17 39.79
C ASP A 445 -20.13 -39.24 39.07
N GLN A 446 -19.04 -39.45 39.83
CA GLN A 446 -17.66 -39.53 39.32
C GLN A 446 -17.20 -40.98 39.07
N ASN A 447 -16.39 -41.19 38.03
CA ASN A 447 -15.79 -42.52 37.74
C ASN A 447 -15.08 -43.12 38.97
N LEU A 448 -15.08 -44.45 39.09
CA LEU A 448 -14.35 -45.19 40.13
C LEU A 448 -12.84 -44.97 40.10
N GLU A 449 -12.27 -44.60 38.96
CA GLU A 449 -10.88 -44.18 38.84
C GLU A 449 -10.87 -42.68 38.46
N PRO A 450 -11.23 -41.76 39.40
CA PRO A 450 -11.36 -40.35 39.07
C PRO A 450 -9.98 -39.70 39.07
N THR A 451 -9.74 -38.90 38.04
CA THR A 451 -8.55 -38.05 37.93
C THR A 451 -8.76 -36.78 38.73
N LEU A 452 -8.15 -36.70 39.92
CA LEU A 452 -8.05 -35.45 40.67
C LEU A 452 -7.07 -34.53 39.95
N SER A 453 -7.44 -33.28 39.69
CA SER A 453 -6.65 -32.32 38.92
C SER A 453 -6.74 -30.91 39.48
N TRP A 454 -5.63 -30.18 39.37
CA TRP A 454 -5.47 -28.82 39.86
C TRP A 454 -4.80 -27.96 38.79
N GLN A 455 -4.99 -26.66 38.88
CA GLN A 455 -4.33 -25.71 37.99
C GLN A 455 -2.81 -25.76 38.21
N THR A 456 -2.06 -25.61 37.12
CA THR A 456 -0.60 -25.49 37.16
C THR A 456 -0.21 -24.26 37.96
N VAL A 457 0.39 -24.45 39.13
CA VAL A 457 1.04 -23.36 39.87
C VAL A 457 2.39 -23.06 39.23
N LYS A 458 2.62 -21.82 38.81
CA LYS A 458 3.90 -21.40 38.21
C LYS A 458 5.07 -21.70 39.16
N HIS A 459 6.19 -22.11 38.59
CA HIS A 459 7.44 -22.51 39.28
C HIS A 459 7.39 -23.76 40.17
N ALA A 460 6.27 -24.47 40.26
CA ALA A 460 6.20 -25.73 40.99
C ALA A 460 6.96 -26.84 40.24
N THR A 461 7.86 -27.54 40.94
CA THR A 461 8.55 -28.74 40.39
C THR A 461 7.84 -30.02 40.81
N GLU A 462 7.24 -30.03 42.01
CA GLU A 462 6.47 -31.15 42.54
C GLU A 462 5.20 -30.66 43.25
N TYR A 463 4.12 -31.44 43.14
CA TYR A 463 2.91 -31.28 43.93
C TYR A 463 2.81 -32.41 44.96
N ARG A 464 2.15 -32.12 46.09
CA ARG A 464 1.80 -33.12 47.12
C ARG A 464 0.30 -33.14 47.32
N LEU A 465 -0.32 -34.29 47.09
CA LEU A 465 -1.77 -34.56 47.13
C LEU A 465 -2.08 -35.55 48.26
N GLU A 466 -3.13 -35.27 49.02
CA GLU A 466 -3.70 -36.19 50.01
C GLU A 466 -5.19 -36.41 49.76
N VAL A 467 -5.65 -37.65 49.90
CA VAL A 467 -7.06 -38.07 49.80
C VAL A 467 -7.45 -38.86 51.05
N SER A 468 -8.64 -38.60 51.59
CA SER A 468 -9.11 -39.11 52.87
C SER A 468 -10.64 -39.21 52.93
N THR A 469 -11.17 -40.16 53.69
CA THR A 469 -12.60 -40.22 54.04
C THR A 469 -12.90 -39.73 55.47
N ASP A 470 -11.89 -39.27 56.22
CA ASP A 470 -12.00 -38.92 57.65
C ASP A 470 -11.44 -37.52 58.01
N ASN A 471 -11.33 -36.63 57.02
CA ASN A 471 -10.78 -35.27 57.14
C ASN A 471 -9.28 -35.27 57.52
N PHE A 472 -8.50 -36.10 56.82
CA PHE A 472 -7.04 -36.22 56.91
C PHE A 472 -6.53 -36.63 58.30
N ALA A 473 -7.32 -37.39 59.06
CA ALA A 473 -6.83 -38.11 60.24
C ALA A 473 -6.17 -39.43 59.84
N THR A 474 -6.59 -40.01 58.72
CA THR A 474 -5.89 -41.02 57.91
C THR A 474 -5.90 -40.61 56.44
N THR A 475 -4.84 -41.00 55.72
CA THR A 475 -4.67 -40.76 54.29
C THR A 475 -4.90 -42.08 53.56
N GLU A 476 -5.94 -42.15 52.75
CA GLU A 476 -6.36 -43.35 52.01
C GLU A 476 -5.52 -43.55 50.75
N GLN A 477 -5.30 -42.45 50.00
CA GLN A 477 -4.37 -42.39 48.87
C GLN A 477 -3.59 -41.06 48.92
N SER A 478 -2.35 -41.06 48.44
CA SER A 478 -1.45 -39.92 48.47
C SER A 478 -0.50 -39.96 47.28
N TYR A 479 -0.19 -38.80 46.71
CA TYR A 479 0.72 -38.66 45.58
C TYR A 479 1.71 -37.51 45.81
N GLU A 480 2.98 -37.76 45.50
CA GLU A 480 4.02 -36.73 45.39
C GLU A 480 4.66 -36.86 44.01
N GLY A 481 4.71 -35.77 43.24
CA GLY A 481 5.25 -35.76 41.88
C GLY A 481 4.82 -34.56 41.04
N SER A 482 5.37 -34.42 39.84
CA SER A 482 5.26 -33.21 39.01
C SER A 482 3.97 -33.05 38.21
N ALA A 483 3.20 -34.13 37.97
CA ALA A 483 1.92 -34.02 37.25
C ALA A 483 0.90 -33.16 38.03
N THR A 484 0.15 -32.32 37.32
CA THR A 484 -0.96 -31.49 37.82
C THR A 484 -2.27 -32.26 38.00
N ASN A 485 -2.21 -33.58 37.86
CA ASN A 485 -3.32 -34.48 38.13
C ASN A 485 -2.81 -35.85 38.61
N HIS A 486 -3.69 -36.59 39.27
CA HIS A 486 -3.46 -37.96 39.70
C HIS A 486 -4.77 -38.75 39.62
N THR A 487 -4.75 -39.87 38.91
CA THR A 487 -5.88 -40.81 38.86
C THR A 487 -5.76 -41.78 40.03
N LEU A 488 -6.82 -41.87 40.83
CA LEU A 488 -6.86 -42.72 42.01
C LEU A 488 -7.10 -44.19 41.64
N ASP A 489 -6.51 -45.11 42.40
CA ASP A 489 -6.80 -46.54 42.29
C ASP A 489 -8.29 -46.82 42.60
N SER A 490 -8.93 -47.69 41.81
CA SER A 490 -10.36 -48.05 41.85
C SER A 490 -11.04 -47.89 43.22
N LEU A 491 -11.83 -46.82 43.33
CA LEU A 491 -12.70 -46.50 44.45
C LEU A 491 -13.96 -47.38 44.45
N ALA A 492 -14.81 -47.20 45.45
CA ALA A 492 -16.13 -47.85 45.52
C ALA A 492 -17.22 -46.94 44.91
N TYR A 493 -18.25 -47.53 44.29
CA TYR A 493 -19.44 -46.81 43.81
C TYR A 493 -20.18 -46.10 44.96
N GLU A 494 -20.98 -45.07 44.65
CA GLU A 494 -21.77 -44.27 45.61
C GLU A 494 -20.99 -43.67 46.81
N THR A 495 -19.66 -43.58 46.75
CA THR A 495 -18.81 -43.29 47.93
C THR A 495 -18.15 -41.91 47.87
N THR A 496 -18.25 -41.14 48.96
CA THR A 496 -17.70 -39.78 49.07
C THR A 496 -16.27 -39.76 49.62
N TYR A 497 -15.38 -39.00 48.98
CA TYR A 497 -13.98 -38.76 49.39
C TYR A 497 -13.69 -37.26 49.53
N SER A 498 -12.66 -36.90 50.29
CA SER A 498 -12.16 -35.52 50.45
C SER A 498 -10.68 -35.42 50.13
N TRP A 499 -10.23 -34.30 49.56
CA TRP A 499 -8.87 -34.15 49.03
C TRP A 499 -8.33 -32.71 49.11
N ARG A 500 -6.99 -32.59 49.11
CA ARG A 500 -6.24 -31.31 49.09
C ARG A 500 -4.86 -31.48 48.45
N VAL A 501 -4.31 -30.40 47.91
CA VAL A 501 -3.02 -30.41 47.20
C VAL A 501 -2.18 -29.16 47.51
N ARG A 502 -0.85 -29.23 47.38
CA ARG A 502 0.03 -28.04 47.41
C ARG A 502 1.15 -28.12 46.39
N ALA A 503 1.62 -26.96 45.95
CA ALA A 503 2.82 -26.80 45.12
C ALA A 503 4.09 -26.74 45.97
N THR A 504 5.21 -27.23 45.43
CA THR A 504 6.54 -27.19 46.07
C THR A 504 7.63 -27.04 45.02
N ASN A 505 8.74 -26.37 45.36
CA ASN A 505 9.95 -26.30 44.54
C ASN A 505 11.22 -26.07 45.40
N ASP A 506 12.38 -25.89 44.76
CA ASP A 506 13.67 -25.66 45.44
C ASP A 506 13.73 -24.36 46.27
N ALA A 507 12.81 -23.40 46.04
CA ALA A 507 12.65 -22.21 46.88
C ALA A 507 11.78 -22.47 48.13
N GLY A 508 10.90 -23.49 48.11
CA GLY A 508 10.19 -23.97 49.29
C GLY A 508 8.86 -24.68 49.04
N ASP A 509 8.17 -24.98 50.14
CA ASP A 509 6.77 -25.44 50.14
C ASP A 509 5.82 -24.25 49.99
N GLY A 510 4.90 -24.31 49.03
CA GLY A 510 3.75 -23.39 48.93
C GLY A 510 2.62 -23.72 49.91
N GLU A 511 1.60 -22.86 49.96
CA GLU A 511 0.41 -23.09 50.78
C GLU A 511 -0.45 -24.26 50.27
N TRP A 512 -1.11 -24.95 51.19
CA TRP A 512 -2.13 -25.94 50.85
C TRP A 512 -3.35 -25.28 50.20
N SER A 513 -3.91 -25.98 49.21
CA SER A 513 -5.24 -25.71 48.68
C SER A 513 -6.30 -25.76 49.80
N ASP A 514 -7.51 -25.33 49.46
CA ASP A 514 -8.65 -25.60 50.30
C ASP A 514 -9.00 -27.11 50.26
N THR A 515 -9.95 -27.56 51.07
CA THR A 515 -10.37 -28.98 51.08
C THR A 515 -11.60 -29.15 50.20
N TRP A 516 -11.51 -30.00 49.18
CA TRP A 516 -12.60 -30.33 48.28
C TRP A 516 -13.08 -31.77 48.48
N SER A 517 -14.24 -32.11 47.93
CA SER A 517 -14.90 -33.41 48.07
C SER A 517 -15.63 -33.84 46.81
N PHE A 518 -15.80 -35.15 46.60
CA PHE A 518 -16.54 -35.73 45.47
C PHE A 518 -17.15 -37.10 45.81
N THR A 519 -18.12 -37.58 45.03
CA THR A 519 -18.81 -38.88 45.17
C THR A 519 -18.92 -39.62 43.82
N THR A 520 -18.87 -40.95 43.80
CA THR A 520 -18.74 -41.78 42.59
C THR A 520 -20.07 -42.19 41.88
N GLU A 521 -19.96 -42.82 40.69
CA GLU A 521 -20.97 -42.94 39.59
C GLU A 521 -21.98 -44.12 39.58
N GLU A 522 -22.94 -44.06 38.64
CA GLU A 522 -23.83 -45.16 38.17
C GLU A 522 -23.48 -45.68 36.72
N GLU A 523 -24.29 -46.58 36.10
CA GLU A 523 -23.89 -47.48 34.97
C GLU A 523 -24.45 -47.07 33.54
N PRO A 524 -23.72 -47.23 32.39
CA PRO A 524 -23.92 -46.46 31.11
C PRO A 524 -24.77 -47.04 29.92
N ALA A 525 -24.85 -46.31 28.76
CA ALA A 525 -25.91 -46.39 27.70
C ALA A 525 -25.51 -46.59 26.17
N THR A 526 -26.35 -46.19 25.16
CA THR A 526 -26.40 -46.74 23.75
C THR A 526 -26.73 -45.76 22.54
N PRO A 527 -26.56 -46.16 21.23
CA PRO A 527 -26.55 -45.27 20.01
C PRO A 527 -27.88 -44.85 19.31
N SER A 528 -27.79 -43.96 18.28
CA SER A 528 -28.90 -43.31 17.52
C SER A 528 -29.11 -43.79 16.05
N PRO A 529 -30.35 -43.79 15.50
CA PRO A 529 -30.67 -44.34 14.16
C PRO A 529 -30.85 -43.34 13.01
N TYR A 530 -30.68 -42.02 13.21
CA TYR A 530 -31.11 -40.98 12.26
C TYR A 530 -30.06 -40.51 11.22
N PHE A 531 -29.06 -41.35 10.92
CA PHE A 531 -27.96 -41.03 10.00
C PHE A 531 -28.07 -41.85 8.71
N THR A 532 -27.93 -41.18 7.57
CA THR A 532 -28.06 -41.77 6.23
C THR A 532 -27.04 -41.17 5.25
N MET A 533 -26.82 -41.84 4.11
CA MET A 533 -25.89 -41.41 3.06
C MET A 533 -26.62 -41.36 1.72
N GLU A 534 -26.57 -40.22 1.02
CA GLU A 534 -27.20 -40.01 -0.28
C GLU A 534 -26.17 -39.38 -1.24
N ASN A 535 -25.82 -40.11 -2.32
CA ASN A 535 -24.82 -39.68 -3.32
C ASN A 535 -23.44 -39.27 -2.77
N GLY A 536 -23.06 -39.76 -1.59
CA GLY A 536 -21.80 -39.38 -0.89
C GLY A 536 -21.99 -38.29 0.17
N ILE A 537 -23.14 -37.62 0.19
CA ILE A 537 -23.50 -36.62 1.20
C ILE A 537 -24.15 -37.30 2.41
N VAL A 538 -23.67 -36.99 3.62
CA VAL A 538 -24.28 -37.49 4.86
C VAL A 538 -25.50 -36.64 5.21
N LYS A 539 -26.63 -37.31 5.45
CA LYS A 539 -27.92 -36.72 5.80
C LYS A 539 -28.31 -37.08 7.22
N CYS A 540 -28.48 -36.06 8.06
CA CYS A 540 -28.75 -36.16 9.50
C CYS A 540 -29.73 -35.11 10.04
N GLU A 541 -30.54 -34.47 9.18
CA GLU A 541 -31.46 -33.37 9.53
C GLU A 541 -32.46 -33.73 10.67
N LYS A 542 -32.72 -35.03 10.89
CA LYS A 542 -33.65 -35.57 11.90
C LYS A 542 -32.96 -36.17 13.13
N ALA A 543 -31.63 -36.10 13.21
CA ALA A 543 -30.88 -36.51 14.38
C ALA A 543 -30.90 -35.41 15.45
N GLU A 544 -31.01 -35.80 16.72
CA GLU A 544 -30.81 -34.87 17.83
C GLU A 544 -29.33 -34.45 17.89
N PRO A 545 -29.01 -33.19 18.25
CA PRO A 545 -27.63 -32.74 18.45
C PRO A 545 -26.85 -33.63 19.41
N ASN A 546 -25.56 -33.80 19.14
CA ASN A 546 -24.62 -34.69 19.84
C ASN A 546 -25.02 -36.17 19.88
N SER A 547 -26.11 -36.58 19.22
CA SER A 547 -26.36 -38.00 18.96
C SER A 547 -25.45 -38.51 17.83
N PHE A 548 -25.03 -39.77 17.92
CA PHE A 548 -24.12 -40.41 16.96
C PHE A 548 -24.77 -41.61 16.26
N GLY A 549 -24.48 -41.74 14.97
CA GLY A 549 -24.81 -42.90 14.15
C GLY A 549 -23.56 -43.52 13.54
N ILE A 550 -23.71 -44.69 12.91
CA ILE A 550 -22.60 -45.39 12.24
C ILE A 550 -23.04 -45.73 10.82
N ILE A 551 -22.27 -45.26 9.83
CA ILE A 551 -22.45 -45.56 8.40
C ILE A 551 -21.18 -46.26 7.92
N ASP A 552 -21.31 -47.44 7.32
CA ASP A 552 -20.21 -48.26 6.78
C ASP A 552 -19.00 -48.47 7.72
N GLY A 553 -19.27 -48.45 9.03
CA GLY A 553 -18.27 -48.63 10.09
C GLY A 553 -17.59 -47.35 10.57
N LYS A 554 -17.87 -46.20 9.96
CA LYS A 554 -17.44 -44.86 10.41
C LYS A 554 -18.55 -44.22 11.25
N THR A 555 -18.19 -43.70 12.42
CA THR A 555 -19.10 -42.93 13.27
C THR A 555 -19.28 -41.53 12.67
N TYR A 556 -20.51 -41.03 12.68
CA TYR A 556 -20.86 -39.66 12.36
C TYR A 556 -21.70 -39.06 13.49
N THR A 557 -21.43 -37.80 13.85
CA THR A 557 -22.12 -37.10 14.94
C THR A 557 -22.85 -35.88 14.41
N LYS A 558 -24.06 -35.62 14.94
CA LYS A 558 -24.84 -34.44 14.57
C LYS A 558 -24.36 -33.24 15.39
N ILE A 559 -23.73 -32.27 14.74
CA ILE A 559 -23.46 -30.96 15.36
C ILE A 559 -24.79 -30.26 15.69
N ALA A 560 -24.86 -29.51 16.79
CA ALA A 560 -25.92 -28.52 16.96
C ALA A 560 -25.71 -27.38 15.95
N ALA A 561 -26.76 -26.62 15.66
CA ALA A 561 -26.70 -25.43 14.80
C ALA A 561 -26.04 -24.22 15.50
N LYS A 562 -25.06 -24.49 16.37
CA LYS A 562 -24.39 -23.54 17.28
C LYS A 562 -23.02 -24.01 17.78
N ASP A 563 -22.56 -25.20 17.38
CA ASP A 563 -21.29 -25.78 17.79
C ASP A 563 -20.26 -25.53 16.68
N GLU A 564 -19.12 -24.91 17.01
CA GLU A 564 -18.01 -24.73 16.08
C GLU A 564 -17.19 -26.02 15.95
N LEU A 565 -16.63 -26.26 14.76
CA LEU A 565 -15.77 -27.42 14.51
C LEU A 565 -14.32 -27.10 14.89
N GLU A 566 -14.07 -27.01 16.20
CA GLU A 566 -12.74 -26.75 16.78
C GLU A 566 -11.71 -27.81 16.35
N VAL A 567 -10.95 -27.48 15.30
CA VAL A 567 -9.95 -28.36 14.64
C VAL A 567 -8.87 -28.89 15.59
N ASN A 568 -8.65 -28.26 16.76
CA ASN A 568 -7.60 -28.59 17.72
C ASN A 568 -8.11 -28.94 19.14
N GLY A 569 -9.37 -29.35 19.33
CA GLY A 569 -9.85 -29.77 20.67
C GLY A 569 -11.28 -30.27 20.80
N GLY A 570 -12.15 -29.96 19.83
CA GLY A 570 -13.58 -30.26 19.89
C GLY A 570 -13.94 -31.75 19.90
N SER A 571 -15.15 -32.06 20.37
CA SER A 571 -15.66 -33.42 20.53
C SER A 571 -16.08 -34.12 19.21
N ILE A 572 -16.08 -33.41 18.07
CA ILE A 572 -16.50 -33.91 16.76
C ILE A 572 -15.52 -33.44 15.66
N PRO A 573 -14.65 -34.33 15.13
CA PRO A 573 -13.82 -34.01 13.95
C PRO A 573 -14.64 -33.67 12.70
N ALA A 574 -14.16 -32.73 11.87
CA ALA A 574 -14.85 -32.28 10.66
C ALA A 574 -15.13 -33.41 9.65
N GLU A 575 -14.20 -34.36 9.53
CA GLU A 575 -14.38 -35.56 8.69
C GLU A 575 -15.46 -36.54 9.21
N SER A 576 -15.96 -36.39 10.44
CA SER A 576 -17.08 -37.15 11.03
C SER A 576 -18.30 -36.29 11.40
N ALA A 577 -18.24 -34.98 11.18
CA ALA A 577 -19.38 -34.08 11.35
C ALA A 577 -20.46 -34.31 10.28
N CYS A 578 -21.72 -34.00 10.62
CA CYS A 578 -22.81 -33.94 9.66
C CYS A 578 -23.63 -32.65 9.78
N VAL A 579 -23.60 -31.84 8.72
CA VAL A 579 -24.01 -30.43 8.72
C VAL A 579 -25.43 -30.15 8.19
N SER A 580 -26.20 -31.18 7.81
CA SER A 580 -27.52 -31.00 7.17
C SER A 580 -28.44 -30.03 7.93
N GLY A 581 -28.96 -29.02 7.22
CA GLY A 581 -29.89 -28.02 7.77
C GLY A 581 -29.24 -26.79 8.41
N VAL A 582 -27.90 -26.67 8.39
CA VAL A 582 -27.17 -25.45 8.79
C VAL A 582 -27.43 -24.31 7.79
N LYS A 583 -27.47 -23.06 8.29
CA LYS A 583 -27.83 -21.85 7.52
C LYS A 583 -26.69 -20.86 7.27
N SER A 584 -25.63 -20.97 8.04
CA SER A 584 -24.42 -20.17 7.92
C SER A 584 -23.29 -21.07 8.38
N LEU A 585 -22.20 -21.07 7.62
CA LEU A 585 -20.96 -21.76 8.00
C LEU A 585 -19.97 -20.75 8.60
N LYS A 586 -20.49 -19.69 9.25
CA LYS A 586 -19.71 -18.48 9.48
C LYS A 586 -18.50 -18.73 10.37
N GLU A 587 -17.29 -18.46 9.88
CA GLU A 587 -16.00 -18.58 10.60
C GLU A 587 -15.48 -20.00 10.84
N TRP A 588 -16.06 -21.04 10.24
CA TRP A 588 -15.87 -22.43 10.74
C TRP A 588 -14.44 -23.00 10.70
N PHE A 589 -13.67 -22.76 9.63
CA PHE A 589 -12.27 -23.20 9.52
C PHE A 589 -11.30 -22.02 9.57
N LYS A 590 -11.68 -20.97 10.30
CA LYS A 590 -10.92 -19.73 10.56
C LYS A 590 -9.61 -19.94 11.33
N ALA A 591 -8.55 -19.23 10.96
CA ALA A 591 -7.16 -19.44 11.39
C ALA A 591 -6.53 -20.82 11.13
N LYS A 592 -7.21 -21.78 10.46
CA LYS A 592 -6.78 -23.18 10.50
C LYS A 592 -5.75 -23.50 9.42
N ARG A 593 -4.54 -22.92 9.51
CA ARG A 593 -3.43 -22.96 8.51
C ARG A 593 -3.15 -24.36 7.92
N ASP A 594 -3.33 -25.41 8.71
CA ASP A 594 -3.08 -26.82 8.35
C ASP A 594 -4.35 -27.62 7.98
N PHE A 595 -5.53 -27.01 7.99
CA PHE A 595 -6.78 -27.70 7.71
C PHE A 595 -6.86 -28.14 6.23
N ASN A 596 -6.80 -29.44 6.00
CA ASN A 596 -6.96 -30.05 4.68
C ASN A 596 -7.68 -31.40 4.80
N LYS A 597 -8.80 -31.43 5.53
CA LYS A 597 -9.58 -32.66 5.79
C LYS A 597 -10.78 -32.78 4.85
N ASP A 598 -11.03 -33.99 4.38
CA ASP A 598 -12.17 -34.32 3.52
C ASP A 598 -13.50 -33.98 4.21
N ILE A 599 -14.25 -33.11 3.54
CA ILE A 599 -15.58 -32.58 3.88
C ILE A 599 -16.51 -32.61 2.66
N SER A 600 -16.15 -33.37 1.62
CA SER A 600 -16.95 -33.54 0.40
C SER A 600 -18.36 -34.11 0.70
N HIS A 601 -18.52 -34.78 1.84
CA HIS A 601 -19.77 -35.37 2.31
C HIS A 601 -20.77 -34.39 2.96
N TRP A 602 -20.50 -33.07 2.92
CA TRP A 602 -21.29 -32.05 3.61
C TRP A 602 -22.55 -31.60 2.84
N ASP A 603 -23.64 -31.35 3.59
CA ASP A 603 -24.94 -30.92 3.05
C ASP A 603 -25.16 -29.42 3.28
N VAL A 604 -24.56 -28.60 2.43
CA VAL A 604 -24.57 -27.13 2.55
C VAL A 604 -25.78 -26.45 1.89
N SER A 605 -26.71 -27.22 1.31
CA SER A 605 -27.87 -26.76 0.51
C SER A 605 -28.83 -25.76 1.18
N LYS A 606 -28.62 -25.38 2.44
CA LYS A 606 -29.45 -24.45 3.23
C LYS A 606 -28.67 -23.25 3.76
N VAL A 607 -27.39 -23.16 3.42
CA VAL A 607 -26.48 -22.07 3.80
C VAL A 607 -26.75 -20.86 2.92
N THR A 608 -27.01 -19.71 3.54
CA THR A 608 -27.24 -18.42 2.85
C THR A 608 -26.11 -17.41 3.06
N ASN A 609 -25.19 -17.75 3.94
CA ASN A 609 -24.11 -16.91 4.39
C ASN A 609 -22.91 -17.85 4.49
N PHE A 610 -22.05 -17.77 3.49
CA PHE A 610 -20.82 -18.53 3.44
C PHE A 610 -19.70 -17.69 4.05
N ASP A 611 -19.92 -16.98 5.14
CA ASP A 611 -18.91 -16.03 5.61
C ASP A 611 -17.73 -16.71 6.36
N ARG A 612 -16.48 -16.59 5.97
CA ARG A 612 -15.25 -16.99 6.69
C ARG A 612 -15.14 -18.49 6.99
N VAL A 613 -15.89 -19.28 6.21
CA VAL A 613 -15.95 -20.76 6.29
C VAL A 613 -14.57 -21.37 6.26
N PHE A 614 -13.66 -20.84 5.45
CA PHE A 614 -12.27 -21.20 5.41
C PHE A 614 -11.48 -19.91 5.60
N ASP A 615 -11.02 -19.66 6.84
CA ASP A 615 -10.18 -18.52 7.26
C ASP A 615 -8.78 -18.98 7.87
N ARG A 616 -7.74 -18.12 8.05
CA ARG A 616 -6.29 -18.31 7.76
C ARG A 616 -5.82 -19.79 7.65
N ALA A 617 -6.20 -20.47 6.56
CA ALA A 617 -6.17 -21.91 6.24
C ALA A 617 -5.35 -22.27 4.98
N SER A 618 -4.07 -21.88 4.96
CA SER A 618 -3.06 -22.10 3.89
C SER A 618 -3.11 -23.46 3.18
N SER A 619 -3.31 -24.54 3.93
CA SER A 619 -3.21 -25.91 3.42
C SER A 619 -4.48 -26.45 2.78
N PHE A 620 -5.64 -25.79 2.92
CA PHE A 620 -6.89 -26.37 2.43
C PHE A 620 -6.87 -26.52 0.91
N ASN A 621 -7.21 -27.70 0.40
CA ASN A 621 -7.30 -28.03 -1.02
C ASN A 621 -8.15 -29.30 -1.25
N GLN A 622 -9.34 -29.38 -0.64
CA GLN A 622 -10.23 -30.54 -0.81
C GLN A 622 -11.39 -30.21 -1.77
N ASP A 623 -11.80 -31.22 -2.54
CA ASP A 623 -12.92 -31.16 -3.48
C ASP A 623 -14.23 -30.76 -2.77
N ILE A 624 -14.80 -29.64 -3.22
CA ILE A 624 -16.10 -29.10 -2.81
C ILE A 624 -17.01 -28.83 -4.02
N SER A 625 -16.66 -29.33 -5.21
CA SER A 625 -17.43 -29.15 -6.46
C SER A 625 -18.89 -29.58 -6.34
N ASN A 626 -19.16 -30.54 -5.45
CA ASN A 626 -20.49 -31.12 -5.19
C ASN A 626 -21.35 -30.30 -4.19
N TRP A 627 -20.89 -29.11 -3.76
CA TRP A 627 -21.63 -28.24 -2.83
C TRP A 627 -22.76 -27.45 -3.53
N ASP A 628 -23.97 -27.53 -2.99
CA ASP A 628 -25.14 -26.74 -3.42
C ASP A 628 -25.16 -25.38 -2.72
N VAL A 629 -24.69 -24.35 -3.42
CA VAL A 629 -24.54 -22.97 -2.91
C VAL A 629 -25.67 -22.01 -3.36
N SER A 630 -26.67 -22.50 -4.09
CA SER A 630 -27.78 -21.74 -4.73
C SER A 630 -28.64 -20.86 -3.81
N SER A 631 -28.38 -20.89 -2.50
CA SER A 631 -29.07 -20.09 -1.47
C SER A 631 -28.23 -18.94 -0.92
N ALA A 632 -26.98 -18.76 -1.38
CA ALA A 632 -26.05 -17.73 -0.91
C ALA A 632 -26.57 -16.29 -1.15
N LYS A 633 -26.25 -15.39 -0.22
CA LYS A 633 -26.60 -13.95 -0.22
C LYS A 633 -25.43 -13.04 0.10
N SER A 634 -24.63 -13.48 1.06
CA SER A 634 -23.22 -13.14 1.15
C SER A 634 -22.46 -14.44 0.88
N MET A 635 -21.59 -14.40 -0.13
CA MET A 635 -20.42 -15.28 -0.16
C MET A 635 -19.22 -14.60 0.50
N SER A 636 -19.38 -13.33 0.91
CA SER A 636 -18.42 -12.55 1.65
C SER A 636 -18.16 -13.06 3.06
N ALA A 637 -17.51 -14.20 3.08
CA ALA A 637 -16.28 -14.37 3.83
C ALA A 637 -15.56 -15.72 3.48
N MET A 638 -16.23 -16.61 2.73
CA MET A 638 -16.04 -18.07 2.70
C MET A 638 -14.62 -18.49 2.55
N PHE A 639 -13.98 -17.75 1.69
CA PHE A 639 -12.84 -18.21 1.04
C PHE A 639 -11.83 -17.14 1.17
N SER A 640 -10.95 -17.38 2.12
CA SER A 640 -9.71 -16.66 2.19
C SER A 640 -8.52 -17.65 2.33
N SER A 641 -7.22 -17.25 2.34
CA SER A 641 -5.91 -17.98 2.23
C SER A 641 -5.84 -19.50 2.26
N ALA A 642 -6.63 -20.20 1.47
CA ALA A 642 -6.21 -21.50 1.03
C ALA A 642 -5.08 -21.33 0.01
N SER A 643 -3.86 -20.98 0.46
CA SER A 643 -2.63 -20.84 -0.35
C SER A 643 -2.24 -22.10 -1.13
N SER A 644 -3.05 -23.17 -0.98
CA SER A 644 -2.98 -24.44 -1.69
C SER A 644 -4.24 -24.82 -2.48
N PHE A 645 -5.42 -24.22 -2.25
CA PHE A 645 -6.68 -24.71 -2.84
C PHE A 645 -6.74 -24.48 -4.32
N ASN A 646 -7.16 -25.52 -5.05
CA ASN A 646 -7.24 -25.58 -6.49
C ASN A 646 -8.23 -26.69 -6.91
N GLN A 647 -9.53 -26.46 -6.66
CA GLN A 647 -10.63 -27.40 -6.97
C GLN A 647 -11.82 -26.72 -7.64
N ASP A 648 -12.27 -27.26 -8.78
CA ASP A 648 -13.42 -26.82 -9.58
C ASP A 648 -14.67 -26.45 -8.76
N ILE A 649 -15.14 -25.21 -8.95
CA ILE A 649 -16.42 -24.67 -8.44
C ILE A 649 -17.16 -23.87 -9.53
N GLY A 650 -16.88 -24.16 -10.81
CA GLY A 650 -17.52 -23.52 -11.96
C GLY A 650 -19.02 -23.67 -12.00
N GLY A 651 -19.50 -24.87 -11.65
CA GLY A 651 -20.91 -25.22 -11.60
C GLY A 651 -21.70 -24.65 -10.42
N TRP A 652 -21.20 -23.65 -9.70
CA TRP A 652 -21.91 -22.99 -8.59
C TRP A 652 -22.95 -21.96 -9.09
N ASP A 653 -24.14 -21.99 -8.50
CA ASP A 653 -25.20 -20.98 -8.74
C ASP A 653 -25.04 -19.82 -7.75
N VAL A 654 -24.59 -18.67 -8.26
CA VAL A 654 -24.35 -17.44 -7.49
C VAL A 654 -25.34 -16.32 -7.79
N SER A 655 -26.37 -16.58 -8.60
CA SER A 655 -27.39 -15.61 -9.08
C SER A 655 -28.17 -14.88 -7.96
N GLN A 656 -27.90 -15.21 -6.70
CA GLN A 656 -28.55 -14.68 -5.52
C GLN A 656 -27.65 -13.79 -4.66
N VAL A 657 -26.33 -13.83 -4.81
CA VAL A 657 -25.43 -13.07 -3.95
C VAL A 657 -25.49 -11.57 -4.30
N GLU A 658 -25.28 -10.71 -3.30
CA GLU A 658 -25.52 -9.26 -3.35
C GLU A 658 -24.36 -8.50 -2.72
N ASP A 659 -23.97 -8.93 -1.52
CA ASP A 659 -22.61 -8.72 -1.03
C ASP A 659 -21.75 -9.83 -1.64
N MET A 660 -21.40 -9.58 -2.90
CA MET A 660 -20.24 -10.22 -3.50
C MET A 660 -19.06 -9.35 -3.11
N SER A 661 -18.72 -9.47 -1.82
CA SER A 661 -17.41 -9.20 -1.28
C SER A 661 -16.63 -10.49 -0.80
N ARG A 662 -15.36 -10.32 -0.43
CA ARG A 662 -14.12 -11.07 -0.77
C ARG A 662 -13.88 -12.64 -0.81
N LEU A 663 -14.56 -13.59 -1.45
CA LEU A 663 -14.18 -15.06 -1.51
C LEU A 663 -12.97 -15.66 -2.36
N PHE A 664 -11.79 -15.05 -2.73
CA PHE A 664 -10.58 -15.54 -3.53
C PHE A 664 -9.00 -14.98 -3.34
N GLU A 665 -8.49 -13.70 -3.18
CA GLU A 665 -7.25 -12.91 -2.63
C GLU A 665 -5.78 -13.34 -2.33
N MET A 666 -5.24 -14.53 -1.99
CA MET A 666 -3.73 -14.86 -2.01
C MET A 666 -3.53 -16.39 -1.87
N SER A 667 -4.31 -17.14 -2.66
CA SER A 667 -4.62 -18.56 -2.45
C SER A 667 -3.96 -19.60 -3.42
N SER A 668 -4.67 -20.42 -4.22
CA SER A 668 -4.09 -21.37 -5.23
C SER A 668 -4.93 -21.84 -6.46
N PHE A 669 -6.20 -21.46 -6.68
CA PHE A 669 -7.13 -22.24 -7.54
C PHE A 669 -7.23 -21.86 -8.99
N ASN A 670 -7.47 -22.79 -9.92
CA ASN A 670 -7.35 -22.56 -11.37
C ASN A 670 -8.51 -23.22 -12.22
N TYR A 671 -9.82 -22.86 -12.10
CA TYR A 671 -10.96 -23.43 -12.91
C TYR A 671 -12.17 -22.53 -13.27
N PHE A 672 -12.58 -22.53 -14.55
CA PHE A 672 -13.70 -21.79 -15.18
C PHE A 672 -14.90 -21.58 -14.26
N ILE A 673 -15.27 -20.33 -13.96
CA ILE A 673 -16.57 -20.01 -13.35
C ILE A 673 -17.29 -18.85 -14.09
N GLY A 674 -16.92 -18.59 -15.35
CA GLY A 674 -17.41 -17.45 -16.13
C GLY A 674 -18.90 -17.42 -16.50
N ASP A 675 -19.59 -18.52 -16.22
CA ASP A 675 -21.05 -18.63 -16.30
C ASP A 675 -21.76 -18.00 -15.06
N TRP A 676 -21.04 -17.35 -14.14
CA TRP A 676 -21.59 -16.73 -12.93
C TRP A 676 -22.41 -15.46 -13.22
N ASP A 677 -23.68 -15.49 -12.83
CA ASP A 677 -24.59 -14.33 -12.85
C ASP A 677 -24.36 -13.42 -11.65
N VAL A 678 -23.71 -12.28 -11.87
CA VAL A 678 -23.44 -11.25 -10.84
C VAL A 678 -24.28 -9.99 -11.00
N SER A 679 -25.31 -10.00 -11.86
CA SER A 679 -26.12 -8.83 -12.25
C SER A 679 -26.86 -8.12 -11.10
N ARG A 680 -26.69 -8.61 -9.86
CA ARG A 680 -27.38 -8.18 -8.63
C ARG A 680 -26.46 -7.54 -7.60
N VAL A 681 -25.21 -7.28 -7.99
CA VAL A 681 -24.13 -6.94 -7.07
C VAL A 681 -23.79 -5.46 -7.14
N THR A 682 -23.52 -4.89 -5.96
CA THR A 682 -23.23 -3.46 -5.77
C THR A 682 -21.96 -3.22 -4.95
N ASN A 683 -21.70 -4.06 -3.95
CA ASN A 683 -20.40 -4.18 -3.30
C ASN A 683 -19.69 -5.41 -3.84
N MET A 684 -18.42 -5.22 -4.14
CA MET A 684 -17.82 -5.55 -5.42
C MET A 684 -16.35 -5.17 -5.36
N ASN A 685 -16.07 -3.98 -4.86
CA ASN A 685 -14.85 -3.51 -4.23
C ASN A 685 -13.81 -4.53 -3.70
N ASN A 686 -12.99 -5.20 -4.53
CA ASN A 686 -11.65 -5.79 -4.27
C ASN A 686 -11.25 -6.95 -5.21
N MET A 687 -11.94 -7.20 -6.34
CA MET A 687 -12.17 -8.59 -6.78
C MET A 687 -11.08 -9.57 -6.55
N PHE A 688 -9.89 -9.23 -7.05
CA PHE A 688 -8.64 -9.95 -6.92
C PHE A 688 -7.49 -9.01 -6.65
N LYS A 689 -7.48 -8.37 -5.48
CA LYS A 689 -6.22 -8.11 -4.78
C LYS A 689 -5.55 -9.42 -4.37
N GLY A 690 -5.22 -10.31 -5.31
CA GLY A 690 -4.01 -11.05 -5.01
C GLY A 690 -2.94 -11.64 -5.94
N ASN A 691 -3.03 -12.37 -7.06
CA ASN A 691 -3.92 -13.14 -7.94
C ASN A 691 -3.23 -14.34 -8.74
N THR A 692 -2.09 -14.96 -8.27
CA THR A 692 -1.75 -16.46 -8.27
C THR A 692 -1.60 -17.11 -9.68
N SER A 693 -1.91 -18.36 -10.30
CA SER A 693 -1.73 -19.17 -11.70
C SER A 693 -2.19 -18.92 -13.29
N PHE A 694 -3.18 -19.55 -14.06
CA PHE A 694 -4.22 -18.90 -15.06
C PHE A 694 -4.79 -19.34 -16.45
N ASN A 695 -6.08 -19.02 -16.64
CA ASN A 695 -6.83 -18.23 -17.65
C ASN A 695 -8.39 -18.32 -17.41
N GLN A 696 -9.12 -17.35 -16.80
CA GLN A 696 -10.53 -16.97 -17.16
C GLN A 696 -10.84 -15.48 -17.40
N ASP A 697 -11.41 -15.21 -18.57
CA ASP A 697 -12.32 -14.10 -18.91
C ASP A 697 -13.74 -14.47 -18.47
N ILE A 698 -14.63 -13.50 -18.29
CA ILE A 698 -16.07 -13.74 -18.25
C ILE A 698 -16.87 -12.56 -18.86
N SER A 699 -16.28 -11.89 -19.87
CA SER A 699 -16.58 -10.57 -20.50
C SER A 699 -18.04 -10.18 -20.77
N GLY A 700 -18.98 -11.11 -20.57
CA GLY A 700 -20.41 -10.90 -20.57
C GLY A 700 -21.02 -10.57 -19.20
N TRP A 701 -20.29 -10.05 -18.20
CA TRP A 701 -20.96 -9.57 -16.98
C TRP A 701 -21.78 -8.30 -17.15
N ASP A 702 -22.75 -8.19 -16.25
CA ASP A 702 -23.51 -6.98 -15.99
C ASP A 702 -23.05 -6.35 -14.66
N VAL A 703 -22.18 -5.35 -14.78
CA VAL A 703 -21.61 -4.58 -13.66
C VAL A 703 -22.24 -3.20 -13.53
N SER A 704 -23.34 -2.95 -14.24
CA SER A 704 -24.00 -1.64 -14.29
C SER A 704 -24.60 -1.17 -12.96
N ASN A 705 -24.64 -2.04 -11.94
CA ASN A 705 -25.13 -1.76 -10.59
C ASN A 705 -24.01 -1.46 -9.58
N VAL A 706 -22.76 -1.34 -10.02
CA VAL A 706 -21.59 -1.31 -9.15
C VAL A 706 -21.21 0.13 -8.80
N GLU A 707 -21.62 0.55 -7.60
CA GLU A 707 -21.48 1.93 -7.11
C GLU A 707 -20.05 2.25 -6.65
N SER A 708 -19.38 1.26 -6.07
CA SER A 708 -17.97 1.36 -5.78
C SER A 708 -17.29 0.03 -6.07
N MET A 709 -16.03 0.18 -6.39
CA MET A 709 -15.17 -0.83 -6.96
C MET A 709 -13.72 -0.56 -6.59
N SER A 710 -13.37 0.72 -6.63
CA SER A 710 -12.38 1.36 -5.80
C SER A 710 -11.12 0.52 -5.51
N ALA A 711 -10.44 0.07 -6.56
CA ALA A 711 -9.20 -0.70 -6.57
C ALA A 711 -9.24 -2.22 -6.52
N MET A 712 -10.38 -2.87 -6.74
CA MET A 712 -10.53 -4.25 -7.23
C MET A 712 -9.26 -5.14 -7.40
N PHE A 713 -8.59 -5.10 -8.55
CA PHE A 713 -7.61 -6.06 -9.02
C PHE A 713 -6.14 -5.74 -8.73
N LEU A 714 -5.79 -5.60 -7.46
CA LEU A 714 -4.82 -4.56 -7.18
C LEU A 714 -3.36 -4.84 -7.62
N SER A 715 -2.61 -5.74 -6.98
CA SER A 715 -1.27 -6.20 -7.43
C SER A 715 -1.32 -7.47 -8.32
N ALA A 716 -1.92 -7.46 -9.52
CA ALA A 716 -2.47 -8.59 -10.30
C ALA A 716 -1.72 -9.31 -11.55
N THR A 717 -0.57 -10.03 -11.44
CA THR A 717 0.40 -10.78 -12.35
C THR A 717 0.04 -11.65 -13.62
N ALA A 718 -1.14 -11.81 -14.24
CA ALA A 718 -1.25 -12.55 -15.58
C ALA A 718 -2.21 -11.91 -16.61
N PHE A 719 -2.99 -11.02 -16.05
CA PHE A 719 -4.07 -10.14 -16.45
C PHE A 719 -4.01 -9.46 -17.84
N ASN A 720 -5.05 -9.65 -18.71
CA ASN A 720 -5.09 -9.58 -20.23
C ASN A 720 -6.23 -9.04 -21.27
N GLN A 721 -7.50 -8.57 -21.00
CA GLN A 721 -8.75 -8.56 -21.90
C GLN A 721 -9.79 -7.42 -21.64
N PRO A 722 -10.87 -7.18 -22.41
CA PRO A 722 -11.05 -5.82 -22.92
C PRO A 722 -12.19 -4.95 -22.35
N ILE A 723 -12.03 -4.20 -21.24
CA ILE A 723 -13.02 -3.12 -20.99
C ILE A 723 -12.83 -1.87 -21.83
N GLY A 724 -13.04 -2.11 -23.12
CA GLY A 724 -14.04 -1.31 -23.80
C GLY A 724 -15.47 -1.57 -23.30
N THR A 725 -15.82 -2.76 -22.77
CA THR A 725 -17.24 -3.21 -22.75
C THR A 725 -18.06 -3.12 -21.46
N TRP A 726 -17.52 -2.86 -20.26
CA TRP A 726 -18.38 -2.64 -19.07
C TRP A 726 -18.90 -1.21 -18.97
N ASP A 727 -20.06 -1.09 -18.33
CA ASP A 727 -20.62 0.19 -17.87
C ASP A 727 -20.07 0.54 -16.47
N VAL A 728 -19.05 1.39 -16.42
CA VAL A 728 -18.51 2.00 -15.19
C VAL A 728 -19.05 3.42 -14.92
N SER A 729 -20.19 3.79 -15.51
CA SER A 729 -20.71 5.16 -15.39
C SER A 729 -21.12 5.55 -13.96
N GLN A 730 -21.24 4.60 -13.02
CA GLN A 730 -21.65 4.86 -11.63
C GLN A 730 -20.49 5.15 -10.67
N VAL A 731 -19.26 5.30 -11.19
CA VAL A 731 -18.02 5.16 -10.41
C VAL A 731 -17.39 6.52 -10.11
N GLU A 732 -17.28 6.87 -8.83
CA GLU A 732 -16.68 8.15 -8.40
C GLU A 732 -15.19 8.06 -8.05
N ASP A 733 -14.69 6.91 -7.55
CA ASP A 733 -13.33 6.78 -7.02
C ASP A 733 -12.53 5.73 -7.79
N MET A 734 -11.85 6.21 -8.84
CA MET A 734 -10.76 5.58 -9.60
C MET A 734 -9.44 5.73 -8.82
N SER A 735 -8.30 6.12 -9.39
CA SER A 735 -7.10 6.50 -8.62
C SER A 735 -6.38 5.41 -7.83
N ALA A 736 -5.38 4.79 -8.46
CA ALA A 736 -4.65 3.59 -8.00
C ALA A 736 -5.46 2.32 -8.05
N MET A 737 -6.43 2.40 -8.93
CA MET A 737 -7.32 1.38 -9.34
C MET A 737 -6.54 0.53 -10.38
N PHE A 738 -5.34 -0.01 -10.12
CA PHE A 738 -4.61 -1.11 -10.85
C PHE A 738 -3.20 -1.03 -10.35
N TYR A 739 -2.76 -1.61 -9.25
CA TYR A 739 -1.47 -1.19 -8.70
C TYR A 739 -0.37 -2.26 -8.77
N SER A 740 0.42 -2.14 -9.85
CA SER A 740 1.71 -2.77 -10.26
C SER A 740 1.87 -3.75 -11.46
N ALA A 741 1.02 -3.81 -12.49
CA ALA A 741 1.15 -4.86 -13.50
C ALA A 741 2.36 -4.75 -14.34
N TYR A 742 2.72 -5.92 -14.83
CA TYR A 742 3.94 -6.13 -15.53
C TYR A 742 3.89 -6.97 -16.81
N LYS A 743 2.71 -7.48 -17.17
CA LYS A 743 2.22 -7.68 -18.61
C LYS A 743 -0.31 -6.48 -19.75
N PHE A 744 -1.47 -6.15 -19.07
CA PHE A 744 -2.36 -5.02 -19.15
C PHE A 744 -2.07 -4.27 -20.43
N ASN A 745 -2.91 -4.53 -21.45
CA ASN A 745 -2.74 -3.96 -22.77
C ASN A 745 -4.01 -3.81 -23.66
N GLN A 746 -5.15 -3.36 -23.14
CA GLN A 746 -6.44 -3.30 -23.85
C GLN A 746 -7.02 -1.90 -24.00
N ASP A 747 -8.06 -1.74 -24.80
CA ASP A 747 -8.68 -0.45 -25.00
C ASP A 747 -9.57 0.02 -23.82
N LEU A 748 -9.17 1.07 -23.08
CA LEU A 748 -10.04 1.82 -22.13
C LEU A 748 -10.69 3.04 -22.79
N ASN A 749 -10.52 3.27 -24.09
CA ASN A 749 -10.94 4.51 -24.75
C ASN A 749 -12.48 4.66 -24.85
N ASP A 750 -13.25 3.57 -24.71
CA ASP A 750 -14.72 3.58 -24.78
C ASP A 750 -15.41 3.85 -23.42
N TRP A 751 -14.63 4.08 -22.35
CA TRP A 751 -15.13 4.30 -20.99
C TRP A 751 -15.74 5.67 -20.69
N ASP A 752 -16.78 5.67 -19.83
CA ASP A 752 -17.33 6.89 -19.22
C ASP A 752 -16.72 7.16 -17.83
N VAL A 753 -15.51 7.73 -17.83
CA VAL A 753 -14.86 8.26 -16.62
C VAL A 753 -15.45 9.60 -16.13
N GLY A 754 -16.62 10.03 -16.63
CA GLY A 754 -17.11 11.40 -16.40
C GLY A 754 -17.44 11.76 -14.93
N ASN A 755 -17.78 10.78 -14.09
CA ASN A 755 -18.09 10.98 -12.67
C ASN A 755 -16.86 10.91 -11.75
N VAL A 756 -15.68 10.67 -12.32
CA VAL A 756 -14.48 10.26 -11.58
C VAL A 756 -13.78 11.46 -10.96
N ARG A 757 -13.64 11.44 -9.64
CA ARG A 757 -13.08 12.55 -8.88
C ARG A 757 -11.59 12.52 -8.70
N ILE A 758 -11.01 11.32 -8.77
CA ILE A 758 -9.66 11.08 -8.28
C ILE A 758 -8.99 10.13 -9.27
N MET A 759 -7.79 10.50 -9.71
CA MET A 759 -6.84 9.67 -10.46
C MET A 759 -5.44 9.70 -9.78
N MET A 760 -5.40 9.90 -8.45
CA MET A 760 -4.18 9.79 -7.64
C MET A 760 -3.61 8.39 -7.71
N SER A 761 -2.30 8.34 -7.83
CA SER A 761 -1.56 7.14 -8.11
C SER A 761 -2.28 6.40 -9.22
N MET A 762 -2.57 6.94 -10.41
CA MET A 762 -3.39 6.21 -11.39
C MET A 762 -2.65 5.51 -12.53
N PHE A 763 -1.34 5.69 -12.77
CA PHE A 763 -0.57 4.74 -13.61
C PHE A 763 0.94 4.47 -13.20
N ARG A 764 1.38 4.20 -11.92
CA ARG A 764 2.76 3.96 -11.33
C ARG A 764 3.06 2.54 -10.72
N ASN A 765 4.11 1.77 -11.14
CA ASN A 765 4.31 0.25 -11.36
C ASN A 765 4.12 -0.62 -12.81
N THR A 766 4.48 -0.32 -14.17
CA THR A 766 3.91 -0.17 -15.68
C THR A 766 4.79 -0.56 -16.92
N GLU A 767 4.13 -0.88 -18.07
CA GLU A 767 4.42 -0.36 -19.45
C GLU A 767 3.12 0.08 -20.25
N PHE A 768 2.57 1.30 -20.17
CA PHE A 768 1.31 1.66 -20.91
C PHE A 768 1.61 2.30 -22.22
N ASN A 769 0.99 1.87 -23.30
CA ASN A 769 0.94 2.69 -24.50
C ASN A 769 -0.43 2.57 -25.15
N GLY A 770 -1.41 2.93 -24.35
CA GLY A 770 -2.81 2.69 -24.60
C GLY A 770 -3.65 3.93 -24.64
N ASN A 771 -4.68 3.90 -25.49
CA ASN A 771 -5.39 5.12 -25.80
C ASN A 771 -6.37 5.52 -24.70
N ILE A 772 -6.15 6.71 -24.17
CA ILE A 772 -6.96 7.38 -23.14
C ILE A 772 -7.23 8.84 -23.52
N SER A 773 -6.96 9.21 -24.78
CA SER A 773 -7.18 10.56 -25.30
C SER A 773 -8.66 10.96 -25.39
N SER A 774 -9.58 10.00 -25.26
CA SER A 774 -11.03 10.21 -25.16
C SER A 774 -11.52 10.61 -23.76
N TRP A 775 -10.71 10.37 -22.71
CA TRP A 775 -11.17 10.43 -21.32
C TRP A 775 -11.59 11.83 -20.89
N ASN A 776 -12.76 11.92 -20.25
CA ASN A 776 -13.28 13.15 -19.69
C ASN A 776 -12.72 13.39 -18.28
N THR A 777 -11.48 13.87 -18.19
CA THR A 777 -10.80 14.12 -16.91
C THR A 777 -11.28 15.36 -16.15
N SER A 778 -12.28 16.11 -16.63
CA SER A 778 -12.70 17.41 -16.05
C SER A 778 -13.21 17.32 -14.60
N SER A 779 -13.57 16.13 -14.12
CA SER A 779 -13.99 15.87 -12.73
C SER A 779 -12.82 15.57 -11.78
N VAL A 780 -11.61 15.37 -12.31
CA VAL A 780 -10.46 14.81 -11.60
C VAL A 780 -9.69 15.88 -10.83
N THR A 781 -9.42 15.61 -9.55
CA THR A 781 -8.79 16.55 -8.61
C THR A 781 -7.36 16.18 -8.20
N ASN A 782 -6.93 14.95 -8.45
CA ASN A 782 -5.60 14.48 -8.09
C ASN A 782 -5.12 13.48 -9.15
N MET A 783 -3.90 13.68 -9.64
CA MET A 783 -3.17 12.86 -10.61
C MET A 783 -1.72 12.61 -10.15
N SER A 784 -1.44 12.76 -8.85
CA SER A 784 -0.13 12.39 -8.29
C SER A 784 0.19 10.95 -8.66
N GLU A 785 1.44 10.56 -8.85
CA GLU A 785 1.85 9.18 -9.03
C GLU A 785 1.10 8.46 -10.16
N MET A 786 0.58 9.25 -11.11
CA MET A 786 -0.16 8.73 -12.24
C MET A 786 0.75 8.08 -13.29
N PHE A 787 2.08 8.21 -13.25
CA PHE A 787 3.01 7.48 -14.12
C PHE A 787 4.43 7.42 -13.49
N PHE A 788 4.56 7.26 -12.17
CA PHE A 788 5.88 7.10 -11.51
C PHE A 788 6.52 5.74 -11.76
N GLU A 789 7.84 5.79 -11.77
CA GLU A 789 8.75 4.77 -12.28
C GLU A 789 8.44 4.32 -13.74
N ASN A 790 7.53 4.99 -14.50
CA ASN A 790 6.89 4.50 -15.74
C ASN A 790 7.81 4.19 -16.92
N GLN A 791 8.14 2.91 -17.14
CA GLN A 791 9.18 2.52 -18.09
C GLN A 791 8.82 2.67 -19.57
N VAL A 792 7.56 2.87 -20.00
CA VAL A 792 7.26 3.12 -21.44
C VAL A 792 6.25 4.22 -21.75
N PHE A 793 5.46 4.72 -20.79
CA PHE A 793 4.26 5.46 -21.14
C PHE A 793 4.54 6.73 -21.90
N ASN A 794 3.90 6.85 -23.06
CA ASN A 794 4.21 7.87 -24.05
C ASN A 794 3.02 8.08 -25.02
N GLN A 795 1.78 8.07 -24.51
CA GLN A 795 0.58 8.35 -25.32
C GLN A 795 0.15 9.81 -25.23
N ASP A 796 -0.54 10.26 -26.27
CA ASP A 796 -1.12 11.60 -26.34
C ASP A 796 -2.23 11.78 -25.30
N ILE A 797 -1.94 12.63 -24.32
CA ILE A 797 -2.83 13.10 -23.26
C ILE A 797 -2.92 14.63 -23.25
N GLY A 798 -2.43 15.30 -24.32
CA GLY A 798 -2.52 16.75 -24.48
C GLY A 798 -3.97 17.25 -24.66
N SER A 799 -4.93 16.34 -24.88
CA SER A 799 -6.36 16.60 -24.95
C SER A 799 -7.09 16.67 -23.60
N TRP A 800 -6.42 16.32 -22.49
CA TRP A 800 -7.05 16.22 -21.17
C TRP A 800 -7.37 17.58 -20.52
N ASP A 801 -8.54 17.64 -19.89
CA ASP A 801 -8.89 18.72 -18.98
C ASP A 801 -8.32 18.41 -17.59
N VAL A 802 -7.22 19.07 -17.25
CA VAL A 802 -6.56 18.96 -15.93
C VAL A 802 -6.83 20.19 -15.04
N GLY A 803 -7.73 21.08 -15.44
CA GLY A 803 -7.96 22.37 -14.77
C GLY A 803 -8.56 22.29 -13.36
N GLN A 804 -8.96 21.10 -12.90
CA GLN A 804 -9.38 20.82 -11.52
C GLN A 804 -8.33 20.06 -10.68
N VAL A 805 -7.20 19.66 -11.27
CA VAL A 805 -6.16 18.88 -10.60
C VAL A 805 -5.34 19.79 -9.69
N THR A 806 -5.29 19.47 -8.40
CA THR A 806 -4.47 20.19 -7.43
C THR A 806 -3.14 19.50 -7.12
N GLU A 807 -2.99 18.23 -7.49
CA GLU A 807 -1.87 17.39 -7.05
C GLU A 807 -1.34 16.55 -8.23
N MET A 808 -0.10 16.82 -8.67
CA MET A 808 0.63 16.12 -9.74
C MET A 808 2.00 15.61 -9.27
N ASN A 809 2.15 15.34 -7.97
CA ASN A 809 3.40 14.80 -7.41
C ASN A 809 3.82 13.56 -8.20
N SER A 810 5.09 13.41 -8.55
CA SER A 810 5.63 12.16 -9.09
C SER A 810 4.99 11.74 -10.43
N MET A 811 4.21 12.58 -11.12
CA MET A 811 3.30 12.13 -12.18
C MET A 811 3.96 11.33 -13.31
N PHE A 812 5.23 11.53 -13.67
CA PHE A 812 5.92 10.79 -14.74
C PHE A 812 7.31 10.30 -14.32
N LYS A 813 7.56 10.12 -13.01
CA LYS A 813 8.88 9.71 -12.52
C LYS A 813 9.35 8.39 -13.16
N GLY A 814 10.66 8.14 -13.23
CA GLY A 814 11.30 6.89 -13.66
C GLY A 814 11.92 6.09 -12.49
N GLU A 815 12.45 4.91 -12.81
CA GLU A 815 13.15 4.04 -11.87
C GLU A 815 14.56 4.53 -11.54
N GLU A 816 14.96 4.39 -10.27
CA GLU A 816 16.22 4.91 -9.75
C GLU A 816 17.42 4.13 -10.30
N VAL A 817 17.93 4.57 -11.44
CA VAL A 817 19.13 3.98 -12.04
C VAL A 817 20.37 4.34 -11.21
N HIS A 818 21.20 3.34 -10.92
CA HIS A 818 22.53 3.54 -10.34
C HIS A 818 23.52 4.03 -11.41
N ILE A 819 24.12 5.20 -11.18
CA ILE A 819 24.98 5.97 -12.09
C ILE A 819 26.17 5.18 -12.69
N ASN A 820 26.55 4.04 -12.12
CA ASN A 820 27.69 3.23 -12.57
C ASN A 820 27.44 2.46 -13.89
N ASP A 821 26.19 2.28 -14.34
CA ASP A 821 25.84 1.49 -15.55
C ASP A 821 25.67 2.35 -16.83
N TYR A 822 26.26 3.55 -16.84
CA TYR A 822 26.12 4.56 -17.90
C TYR A 822 26.80 4.15 -19.22
N THR A 823 26.17 3.22 -19.95
CA THR A 823 26.65 2.70 -21.25
C THR A 823 26.07 3.43 -22.47
N GLY A 824 25.13 4.37 -22.26
CA GLY A 824 24.51 5.16 -23.33
C GLY A 824 23.47 4.40 -24.16
N ASN A 825 22.92 3.31 -23.62
CA ASN A 825 21.86 2.52 -24.25
C ASN A 825 20.56 2.75 -23.45
N GLY A 826 19.71 3.67 -23.94
CA GLY A 826 18.56 4.21 -23.18
C GLY A 826 17.41 3.22 -23.03
N SER A 827 17.38 2.47 -21.93
CA SER A 827 16.31 1.50 -21.60
C SER A 827 16.14 1.35 -20.08
N VAL A 828 16.28 2.46 -19.36
CA VAL A 828 16.10 2.55 -17.90
C VAL A 828 15.62 3.97 -17.59
N GLY A 829 14.73 4.15 -16.61
CA GLY A 829 14.03 5.42 -16.38
C GLY A 829 12.72 5.55 -17.18
N SER A 830 12.02 6.68 -17.04
CA SER A 830 10.73 6.90 -17.71
C SER A 830 10.89 7.34 -19.17
N GLN A 831 10.03 6.80 -20.05
CA GLN A 831 10.00 7.10 -21.50
C GLN A 831 9.04 8.24 -21.88
N PHE A 832 8.29 8.81 -20.93
CA PHE A 832 7.31 9.84 -21.25
C PHE A 832 7.95 11.08 -21.87
N ASN A 833 7.47 11.43 -23.05
CA ASN A 833 7.93 12.58 -23.83
C ASN A 833 6.88 13.01 -24.88
N GLN A 834 5.61 13.13 -24.47
CA GLN A 834 4.52 13.68 -25.31
C GLN A 834 4.21 15.13 -24.96
N ASP A 835 3.69 15.86 -25.95
CA ASP A 835 3.31 17.27 -25.83
C ASP A 835 2.15 17.45 -24.83
N ILE A 836 2.43 18.16 -23.75
CA ILE A 836 1.48 18.57 -22.71
C ILE A 836 1.50 20.10 -22.50
N SER A 837 2.00 20.85 -23.48
CA SER A 837 2.09 22.33 -23.43
C SER A 837 0.72 23.00 -23.28
N GLY A 838 -0.36 22.35 -23.75
CA GLY A 838 -1.74 22.85 -23.68
C GLY A 838 -2.48 22.61 -22.35
N TRP A 839 -1.84 22.01 -21.34
CA TRP A 839 -2.48 21.73 -20.04
C TRP A 839 -2.68 22.97 -19.17
N ASP A 840 -3.90 23.15 -18.64
CA ASP A 840 -4.20 24.16 -17.61
C ASP A 840 -3.78 23.66 -16.22
N VAL A 841 -2.51 23.89 -15.89
CA VAL A 841 -1.94 23.53 -14.58
C VAL A 841 -2.17 24.60 -13.49
N SER A 842 -3.00 25.62 -13.73
CA SER A 842 -3.17 26.77 -12.81
C SER A 842 -3.78 26.39 -11.44
N SER A 843 -4.44 25.23 -11.33
CA SER A 843 -4.94 24.67 -10.07
C SER A 843 -3.90 23.86 -9.27
N VAL A 844 -2.76 23.50 -9.86
CA VAL A 844 -1.79 22.56 -9.29
C VAL A 844 -0.98 23.21 -8.16
N GLN A 845 -0.93 22.54 -7.00
CA GLN A 845 -0.27 23.02 -5.77
C GLN A 845 1.08 22.33 -5.53
N SER A 846 1.31 21.15 -6.12
CA SER A 846 2.56 20.38 -5.96
C SER A 846 2.89 19.53 -7.19
N MET A 847 4.16 19.62 -7.63
CA MET A 847 4.75 18.89 -8.76
C MET A 847 6.00 18.08 -8.32
N GLN A 848 6.05 17.68 -7.05
CA GLN A 848 7.19 17.03 -6.41
C GLN A 848 7.63 15.75 -7.15
N ASN A 849 8.83 15.70 -7.71
CA ASN A 849 9.38 14.61 -8.53
C ASN A 849 8.66 14.37 -9.88
N MET A 850 7.88 15.32 -10.43
CA MET A 850 7.00 15.07 -11.59
C MET A 850 7.70 14.36 -12.77
N PHE A 851 8.91 14.76 -13.18
CA PHE A 851 9.71 14.14 -14.24
C PHE A 851 11.05 13.57 -13.72
N ARG A 852 11.12 13.23 -12.43
CA ARG A 852 12.33 12.64 -11.82
C ARG A 852 12.66 11.30 -12.50
N ASP A 853 13.92 11.01 -12.81
CA ASP A 853 14.36 9.79 -13.51
C ASP A 853 13.65 9.58 -14.88
N ALA A 854 12.97 10.60 -15.43
CA ALA A 854 12.44 10.62 -16.80
C ALA A 854 13.52 11.07 -17.80
N HIS A 855 14.50 10.20 -18.02
CA HIS A 855 15.74 10.52 -18.72
C HIS A 855 15.56 11.10 -20.13
N MET A 856 14.48 10.72 -20.80
CA MET A 856 14.17 11.10 -22.18
C MET A 856 13.27 12.34 -22.31
N PHE A 857 12.75 12.87 -21.21
CA PHE A 857 11.80 14.00 -21.22
C PHE A 857 12.48 15.32 -21.64
N ASP A 858 11.97 15.92 -22.71
CA ASP A 858 12.43 17.16 -23.33
C ASP A 858 11.25 17.72 -24.14
N GLN A 859 10.30 18.37 -23.45
CA GLN A 859 9.11 19.02 -24.03
C GLN A 859 9.03 20.49 -23.62
N ASP A 860 8.30 21.28 -24.41
CA ASP A 860 8.06 22.69 -24.13
C ASP A 860 6.96 22.86 -23.09
N LEU A 861 7.31 23.48 -21.95
CA LEU A 861 6.40 23.78 -20.85
C LEU A 861 6.29 25.30 -20.60
N SER A 862 6.77 26.15 -21.52
CA SER A 862 6.93 27.59 -21.29
C SER A 862 5.62 28.35 -21.04
N GLU A 863 4.50 27.87 -21.59
CA GLU A 863 3.16 28.48 -21.45
C GLU A 863 2.39 28.00 -20.18
N TRP A 864 2.99 27.15 -19.32
CA TRP A 864 2.34 26.65 -18.10
C TRP A 864 2.23 27.71 -16.99
N ASP A 865 1.01 27.96 -16.51
CA ASP A 865 0.76 28.77 -15.30
C ASP A 865 1.03 27.97 -14.03
N VAL A 866 2.29 27.94 -13.60
CA VAL A 866 2.71 27.30 -12.34
C VAL A 866 2.50 28.18 -11.09
N SER A 867 1.72 29.28 -11.16
CA SER A 867 1.62 30.26 -10.07
C SER A 867 0.97 29.76 -8.78
N SER A 868 0.22 28.66 -8.83
CA SER A 868 -0.29 27.95 -7.63
C SER A 868 0.71 26.94 -7.03
N VAL A 869 1.78 26.59 -7.75
CA VAL A 869 2.67 25.49 -7.36
C VAL A 869 3.60 25.94 -6.23
N THR A 870 3.52 25.23 -5.10
CA THR A 870 4.30 25.50 -3.90
C THR A 870 5.54 24.61 -3.75
N ASN A 871 5.54 23.45 -4.41
CA ASN A 871 6.52 22.39 -4.21
C ASN A 871 6.99 21.79 -5.55
N PHE A 872 8.20 22.18 -5.95
CA PHE A 872 8.91 21.76 -7.16
C PHE A 872 10.03 20.73 -6.85
N GLN A 873 10.09 20.19 -5.63
CA GLN A 873 11.21 19.33 -5.20
C GLN A 873 11.43 18.17 -6.16
N GLY A 874 12.64 18.03 -6.69
CA GLY A 874 13.03 16.94 -7.57
C GLY A 874 12.37 16.91 -8.94
N MET A 875 11.65 17.96 -9.37
CA MET A 875 10.79 17.94 -10.58
C MET A 875 11.50 17.39 -11.83
N PHE A 876 12.77 17.73 -12.06
CA PHE A 876 13.59 17.29 -13.20
C PHE A 876 14.86 16.52 -12.76
N PHE A 877 14.85 15.91 -11.57
CA PHE A 877 15.97 15.12 -11.05
C PHE A 877 16.32 13.98 -12.01
N LYS A 878 17.52 13.94 -12.62
CA LYS A 878 17.93 13.02 -13.69
C LYS A 878 17.04 13.05 -14.94
N ALA A 879 16.34 14.14 -15.24
CA ALA A 879 15.80 14.38 -16.57
C ALA A 879 16.96 14.80 -17.49
N PHE A 880 17.76 13.82 -17.94
CA PHE A 880 19.08 14.08 -18.55
C PHE A 880 19.00 15.01 -19.77
N ASN A 881 18.01 14.79 -20.64
CA ASN A 881 17.82 15.51 -21.89
C ASN A 881 17.10 16.87 -21.74
N PHE A 882 16.46 17.15 -20.60
CA PHE A 882 15.55 18.30 -20.48
C PHE A 882 16.29 19.62 -20.74
N SER A 883 15.90 20.31 -21.81
CA SER A 883 16.65 21.45 -22.37
C SER A 883 15.80 22.69 -22.67
N HIS A 884 14.49 22.64 -22.45
CA HIS A 884 13.56 23.73 -22.77
C HIS A 884 13.67 24.95 -21.83
N ASP A 885 13.20 26.10 -22.34
CA ASP A 885 13.15 27.36 -21.60
C ASP A 885 11.89 27.43 -20.72
N ILE A 886 12.08 27.84 -19.47
CA ILE A 886 11.03 27.97 -18.44
C ILE A 886 11.18 29.29 -17.65
N ASN A 887 11.94 30.25 -18.18
CA ASN A 887 12.23 31.54 -17.54
C ASN A 887 10.97 32.37 -17.28
N ASP A 888 9.94 32.27 -18.13
CA ASP A 888 8.68 33.02 -17.99
C ASP A 888 7.69 32.43 -16.97
N TRP A 889 8.02 31.29 -16.32
CA TRP A 889 7.22 30.75 -15.22
C TRP A 889 7.12 31.69 -14.02
N ASN A 890 5.90 31.95 -13.54
CA ASN A 890 5.69 32.61 -12.27
C ASN A 890 5.82 31.62 -11.09
N VAL A 891 7.03 31.45 -10.58
CA VAL A 891 7.31 30.53 -9.45
C VAL A 891 7.14 31.17 -8.06
N SER A 892 6.48 32.33 -7.93
CA SER A 892 6.44 33.13 -6.69
C SER A 892 5.86 32.42 -5.47
N SER A 893 4.96 31.44 -5.68
CA SER A 893 4.36 30.62 -4.61
C SER A 893 5.25 29.46 -4.16
N GLY A 894 6.34 29.18 -4.89
CA GLY A 894 7.26 28.08 -4.63
C GLY A 894 8.06 28.27 -3.35
N ASN A 895 7.91 27.34 -2.40
CA ASN A 895 8.70 27.31 -1.16
C ASN A 895 9.75 26.19 -1.13
N ASN A 896 9.64 25.17 -1.99
CA ASN A 896 10.55 24.04 -2.04
C ASN A 896 11.00 23.72 -3.48
N PHE A 897 12.25 24.04 -3.80
CA PHE A 897 12.94 23.74 -5.06
C PHE A 897 14.08 22.72 -4.85
N SER A 898 14.09 22.00 -3.72
CA SER A 898 15.18 21.08 -3.40
C SER A 898 15.34 20.00 -4.47
N TYR A 899 16.58 19.76 -4.88
CA TYR A 899 16.95 18.76 -5.87
C TYR A 899 16.31 18.91 -7.27
N MET A 900 15.74 20.08 -7.62
CA MET A 900 14.90 20.25 -8.81
C MET A 900 15.57 19.83 -10.13
N PHE A 901 16.84 20.17 -10.36
CA PHE A 901 17.60 19.93 -11.60
C PHE A 901 18.84 19.04 -11.39
N VAL A 902 18.86 18.21 -10.34
CA VAL A 902 20.02 17.33 -10.08
C VAL A 902 20.25 16.42 -11.27
N TYR A 903 21.48 16.32 -11.80
CA TYR A 903 21.77 15.58 -13.04
C TYR A 903 20.90 15.98 -14.27
N ALA A 904 20.24 17.15 -14.32
CA ALA A 904 19.70 17.66 -15.57
C ALA A 904 20.90 18.06 -16.45
N LEU A 905 21.28 17.21 -17.41
CA LEU A 905 22.59 17.32 -18.06
C LEU A 905 22.61 18.37 -19.14
N ASP A 906 21.55 18.47 -19.96
CA ASP A 906 21.47 19.45 -21.05
C ASP A 906 20.78 20.77 -20.65
N PHE A 907 20.21 20.86 -19.44
CA PHE A 907 19.61 22.08 -18.90
C PHE A 907 20.64 23.20 -18.64
N ASN A 908 20.53 24.31 -19.36
CA ASN A 908 21.33 25.52 -19.18
C ASN A 908 20.59 26.79 -19.66
N HIS A 909 19.30 26.92 -19.35
CA HIS A 909 18.54 28.14 -19.65
C HIS A 909 18.65 29.20 -18.55
N ASP A 910 18.57 30.48 -18.94
CA ASP A 910 18.67 31.62 -18.03
C ASP A 910 17.35 31.76 -17.24
N LEU A 911 17.40 31.86 -15.90
CA LEU A 911 16.22 32.00 -15.04
C LEU A 911 16.06 33.37 -14.30
N PRO A 912 16.53 34.53 -14.82
CA PRO A 912 16.57 35.79 -14.06
C PRO A 912 15.19 36.43 -13.81
N LYS A 913 14.09 35.93 -14.41
CA LYS A 913 12.73 36.44 -14.16
C LYS A 913 12.05 35.78 -12.95
N TRP A 914 12.55 34.64 -12.48
CA TRP A 914 11.94 33.87 -11.40
C TRP A 914 11.97 34.65 -10.07
N ASN A 915 10.80 35.02 -9.55
CA ASN A 915 10.66 35.44 -8.17
C ASN A 915 10.71 34.20 -7.26
N VAL A 916 11.78 34.08 -6.46
CA VAL A 916 12.03 32.96 -5.54
C VAL A 916 12.07 33.41 -4.07
N GLU A 917 11.50 34.56 -3.74
CA GLU A 917 11.55 35.14 -2.39
C GLU A 917 10.96 34.21 -1.30
N ASN A 918 9.91 33.46 -1.64
CA ASN A 918 9.23 32.51 -0.75
C ASN A 918 9.95 31.16 -0.62
N ALA A 919 11.07 30.96 -1.32
CA ALA A 919 11.86 29.73 -1.23
C ALA A 919 12.44 29.54 0.18
N THR A 920 12.04 28.45 0.84
CA THR A 920 12.59 28.02 2.14
C THR A 920 13.59 26.87 2.00
N ASN A 921 13.53 26.12 0.89
CA ASN A 921 14.42 24.99 0.63
C ASN A 921 14.87 24.92 -0.83
N MET A 922 16.16 25.15 -1.07
CA MET A 922 16.85 24.96 -2.36
C MET A 922 17.99 23.92 -2.27
N ARG A 923 17.98 23.02 -1.27
CA ARG A 923 19.02 22.01 -1.07
C ARG A 923 19.27 21.19 -2.35
N GLY A 924 20.50 21.21 -2.84
CA GLY A 924 20.90 20.46 -4.04
C GLY A 924 20.23 20.87 -5.36
N MET A 925 19.63 22.07 -5.48
CA MET A 925 18.81 22.46 -6.64
C MET A 925 19.43 22.17 -8.02
N PHE A 926 20.74 22.42 -8.20
CA PHE A 926 21.50 22.17 -9.43
C PHE A 926 22.65 21.16 -9.24
N ASP A 927 22.62 20.31 -8.21
CA ASP A 927 23.71 19.38 -7.90
C ASP A 927 24.01 18.44 -9.09
N MET A 928 25.26 18.39 -9.53
CA MET A 928 25.73 17.59 -10.67
C MET A 928 25.08 17.92 -12.03
N ALA A 929 24.45 19.10 -12.17
CA ALA A 929 24.03 19.65 -13.46
C ALA A 929 25.25 20.17 -14.26
N TRP A 930 26.03 19.24 -14.84
CA TRP A 930 27.37 19.49 -15.39
C TRP A 930 27.47 20.62 -16.43
N ASN A 931 26.37 21.01 -17.09
CA ASN A 931 26.37 22.11 -18.05
C ASN A 931 25.93 23.46 -17.47
N TYR A 932 25.21 23.51 -16.34
CA TYR A 932 24.56 24.71 -15.84
C TYR A 932 25.56 25.81 -15.43
N SER A 933 25.38 27.02 -15.96
CA SER A 933 26.38 28.11 -15.93
C SER A 933 25.79 29.53 -15.86
N GLN A 934 24.47 29.66 -15.72
CA GLN A 934 23.75 30.91 -15.92
C GLN A 934 23.81 31.85 -14.71
N ASP A 935 23.28 33.07 -14.84
CA ASP A 935 23.41 34.10 -13.82
C ASP A 935 22.19 34.13 -12.89
N LEU A 936 22.40 33.85 -11.61
CA LEU A 936 21.38 33.84 -10.55
C LEU A 936 21.59 34.99 -9.54
N SER A 937 22.53 35.91 -9.78
CA SER A 937 22.84 37.02 -8.86
C SER A 937 21.71 38.02 -8.67
N MET A 938 20.67 37.97 -9.52
CA MET A 938 19.46 38.80 -9.43
C MET A 938 18.35 38.18 -8.57
N TRP A 939 18.46 36.92 -8.14
CA TRP A 939 17.45 36.29 -7.28
C TRP A 939 17.50 36.83 -5.85
N CYS A 940 16.37 37.29 -5.32
CA CYS A 940 16.22 37.52 -3.89
C CYS A 940 15.85 36.22 -3.17
N VAL A 941 16.61 35.85 -2.13
CA VAL A 941 16.32 34.64 -1.32
C VAL A 941 16.43 34.94 0.18
N PRO A 942 15.46 35.67 0.76
CA PRO A 942 15.52 36.16 2.14
C PRO A 942 15.27 35.05 3.16
N ASN A 943 14.50 34.02 2.78
CA ASN A 943 14.06 32.93 3.65
C ASN A 943 15.08 31.78 3.80
N ILE A 944 16.29 31.92 3.26
CA ILE A 944 17.39 30.95 3.38
C ILE A 944 18.64 31.67 3.90
N GLU A 945 19.01 31.46 5.17
CA GLU A 945 20.06 32.21 5.87
C GLU A 945 21.48 32.08 5.28
N SER A 946 21.76 31.03 4.50
CA SER A 946 23.08 30.77 3.89
C SER A 946 23.00 29.73 2.76
N GLU A 947 24.03 29.66 1.92
CA GLU A 947 24.10 28.78 0.75
C GLU A 947 23.63 27.34 1.06
N PRO A 948 22.56 26.84 0.40
CA PRO A 948 22.02 25.50 0.65
C PRO A 948 23.05 24.41 0.38
N SER A 949 23.08 23.37 1.23
CA SER A 949 23.98 22.24 1.04
C SER A 949 23.84 21.64 -0.37
N PHE A 950 24.97 21.57 -1.08
CA PHE A 950 25.09 21.05 -2.45
C PHE A 950 24.35 21.84 -3.56
N PHE A 951 23.87 23.08 -3.31
CA PHE A 951 23.06 23.88 -4.26
C PHE A 951 23.54 23.84 -5.72
N TRP A 952 24.86 23.90 -5.95
CA TRP A 952 25.49 24.01 -7.28
C TRP A 952 26.75 23.12 -7.45
N ARG A 953 26.92 22.07 -6.63
CA ARG A 953 28.11 21.21 -6.71
C ARG A 953 28.23 20.58 -8.11
N ASP A 954 29.46 20.47 -8.60
CA ASP A 954 29.80 19.88 -9.90
C ASP A 954 29.07 20.53 -11.11
N THR A 955 28.72 21.82 -11.02
CA THR A 955 28.21 22.63 -12.15
C THR A 955 29.31 23.47 -12.81
N LYS A 956 28.95 24.35 -13.75
CA LYS A 956 29.81 25.41 -14.32
C LYS A 956 29.51 26.80 -13.75
N LEU A 957 28.69 26.91 -12.71
CA LEU A 957 28.47 28.17 -11.98
C LEU A 957 29.78 28.69 -11.36
N THR A 958 29.79 29.99 -11.08
CA THR A 958 30.87 30.65 -10.34
C THR A 958 30.27 31.51 -9.23
N ALA A 959 31.03 31.76 -8.16
CA ALA A 959 30.49 32.38 -6.95
C ALA A 959 29.98 33.84 -7.15
N ASP A 960 30.38 34.50 -8.23
CA ASP A 960 29.90 35.80 -8.69
C ASP A 960 28.55 35.76 -9.44
N LYS A 961 27.99 34.56 -9.65
CA LYS A 961 26.68 34.30 -10.28
C LYS A 961 25.64 33.72 -9.32
N LEU A 962 25.95 33.63 -8.02
CA LEU A 962 25.04 33.07 -7.00
C LEU A 962 24.15 34.15 -6.38
N PRO A 963 22.96 33.79 -5.84
CA PRO A 963 22.13 34.72 -5.06
C PRO A 963 22.81 35.18 -3.76
N ASP A 964 22.48 36.38 -3.28
CA ASP A 964 22.83 36.85 -1.94
C ASP A 964 21.87 36.25 -0.89
N TRP A 965 22.22 35.06 -0.39
CA TRP A 965 21.43 34.30 0.60
C TRP A 965 21.15 35.09 1.88
N GLY A 966 19.88 35.14 2.30
CA GLY A 966 19.45 35.80 3.52
C GLY A 966 19.42 37.34 3.43
N ALA A 967 19.67 37.92 2.26
CA ALA A 967 19.49 39.34 2.03
C ALA A 967 17.99 39.69 1.86
N PRO A 968 17.49 40.78 2.48
CA PRO A 968 16.14 41.27 2.26
C PRO A 968 15.99 41.84 0.84
N CYS A 969 14.80 41.70 0.24
CA CYS A 969 14.58 42.05 -1.15
C CYS A 969 14.65 43.55 -1.43
N ALA A 970 15.18 43.90 -2.60
CA ALA A 970 15.20 45.26 -3.09
C ALA A 970 13.78 45.67 -3.55
N VAL A 971 13.28 46.77 -2.99
CA VAL A 971 12.06 47.44 -3.45
C VAL A 971 12.14 47.84 -4.92
N SER A 972 11.03 47.72 -5.63
CA SER A 972 10.95 47.97 -7.07
C SER A 972 10.86 49.47 -7.41
N GLN A 973 10.91 49.77 -8.71
CA GLN A 973 10.78 51.13 -9.22
C GLN A 973 9.30 51.55 -9.22
N VAL A 974 8.97 52.60 -8.47
CA VAL A 974 7.59 53.03 -8.25
C VAL A 974 6.93 53.55 -9.53
N VAL A 975 5.73 53.03 -9.83
CA VAL A 975 4.87 53.49 -10.94
C VAL A 975 4.03 54.68 -10.49
N LEU A 976 4.05 55.78 -11.26
CA LEU A 976 3.28 56.99 -10.98
C LEU A 976 1.86 56.88 -11.59
N SER A 977 0.87 57.48 -10.94
CA SER A 977 -0.55 57.32 -11.29
C SER A 977 -1.25 58.64 -11.67
N ALA A 978 -1.15 59.67 -10.82
CA ALA A 978 -1.72 61.00 -11.11
C ALA A 978 -0.99 62.13 -10.35
N PRO A 979 -0.99 63.37 -10.85
CA PRO A 979 -1.48 63.79 -12.17
C PRO A 979 -0.56 63.26 -13.29
N ALA A 980 -1.13 62.97 -14.46
CA ALA A 980 -0.40 62.39 -15.59
C ALA A 980 0.72 63.31 -16.09
N ASP A 981 1.77 62.74 -16.68
CA ASP A 981 2.89 63.53 -17.22
C ASP A 981 2.42 64.57 -18.26
N GLY A 982 2.89 65.80 -18.10
CA GLY A 982 2.52 66.96 -18.91
C GLY A 982 1.16 67.58 -18.56
N ALA A 983 0.50 67.17 -17.47
CA ALA A 983 -0.80 67.73 -17.08
C ALA A 983 -0.73 69.25 -16.83
N ALA A 984 -1.58 70.01 -17.53
CA ALA A 984 -1.75 71.46 -17.35
C ALA A 984 -2.94 71.78 -16.43
N ASP A 985 -3.10 73.06 -16.08
CA ASP A 985 -4.22 73.60 -15.31
C ASP A 985 -4.51 72.83 -14.00
N GLN A 986 -3.46 72.41 -13.30
CA GLN A 986 -3.59 71.73 -12.00
C GLN A 986 -3.81 72.74 -10.86
N ASP A 987 -4.67 72.40 -9.89
CA ASP A 987 -4.84 73.16 -8.64
C ASP A 987 -3.48 73.51 -8.01
N LEU A 988 -3.36 74.66 -7.33
CA LEU A 988 -2.13 75.02 -6.61
C LEU A 988 -1.65 74.03 -5.53
N ALA A 989 -2.49 73.09 -5.09
CA ALA A 989 -2.15 72.08 -4.10
C ALA A 989 -2.59 70.68 -4.59
N PRO A 990 -1.95 70.15 -5.65
CA PRO A 990 -2.40 68.90 -6.27
C PRO A 990 -2.03 67.69 -5.41
N THR A 991 -2.86 66.65 -5.49
CA THR A 991 -2.54 65.34 -4.88
C THR A 991 -1.78 64.48 -5.88
N LEU A 992 -0.51 64.22 -5.57
CA LEU A 992 0.31 63.25 -6.29
C LEU A 992 -0.01 61.85 -5.77
N THR A 993 -0.12 60.87 -6.67
CA THR A 993 -0.47 59.47 -6.35
C THR A 993 0.34 58.48 -7.16
N TRP A 994 0.68 57.35 -6.57
CA TRP A 994 1.50 56.30 -7.17
C TRP A 994 0.97 54.91 -6.75
N GLU A 995 1.48 53.87 -7.39
CA GLU A 995 1.07 52.48 -7.09
C GLU A 995 1.84 51.93 -5.87
N ALA A 996 1.25 50.93 -5.21
CA ALA A 996 1.84 50.30 -4.03
C ALA A 996 2.84 49.21 -4.43
N ASP A 997 4.08 49.35 -4.00
CA ASP A 997 5.06 48.27 -3.92
C ASP A 997 4.79 47.42 -2.67
N ALA A 998 4.92 46.09 -2.78
CA ALA A 998 4.61 45.14 -1.71
C ALA A 998 5.67 45.07 -0.61
N GLU A 999 6.94 45.24 -0.97
CA GLU A 999 8.11 45.14 -0.08
C GLU A 999 8.50 46.48 0.55
N ALA A 1000 7.81 47.57 0.16
CA ALA A 1000 8.04 48.92 0.62
C ALA A 1000 7.43 49.21 2.00
N THR A 1001 8.28 49.39 3.01
CA THR A 1001 7.85 49.89 4.33
C THR A 1001 7.61 51.41 4.33
N GLY A 1002 8.05 52.12 3.28
CA GLY A 1002 7.80 53.53 3.04
C GLY A 1002 8.12 53.98 1.62
N TYR A 1003 7.88 55.26 1.33
CA TYR A 1003 8.20 55.93 0.08
C TYR A 1003 8.88 57.27 0.36
N ARG A 1004 9.78 57.69 -0.54
CA ARG A 1004 10.25 59.08 -0.64
C ARG A 1004 9.76 59.71 -1.94
N LEU A 1005 9.05 60.84 -1.82
CA LEU A 1005 8.62 61.71 -2.92
C LEU A 1005 9.49 62.98 -2.93
N GLU A 1006 9.88 63.44 -4.11
CA GLU A 1006 10.51 64.75 -4.33
C GLU A 1006 9.77 65.53 -5.42
N VAL A 1007 9.67 66.85 -5.24
CA VAL A 1007 9.12 67.81 -6.22
C VAL A 1007 10.10 68.97 -6.42
N SER A 1008 10.30 69.37 -7.67
CA SER A 1008 11.27 70.40 -8.11
C SER A 1008 10.68 71.24 -9.26
N SER A 1009 11.27 72.39 -9.56
CA SER A 1009 11.01 73.16 -10.79
C SER A 1009 12.30 73.39 -11.62
N ASP A 1010 13.33 72.60 -11.37
CA ASP A 1010 14.69 72.74 -11.93
C ASP A 1010 15.42 71.38 -12.06
N GLU A 1011 14.72 70.35 -12.52
CA GLU A 1011 15.25 68.99 -12.75
C GLU A 1011 15.94 68.36 -11.51
N PHE A 1012 15.39 68.64 -10.31
CA PHE A 1012 15.90 68.23 -8.99
C PHE A 1012 17.28 68.80 -8.63
N ALA A 1013 17.73 69.87 -9.29
CA ALA A 1013 18.84 70.69 -8.78
C ALA A 1013 18.47 71.37 -7.45
N THR A 1014 17.19 71.68 -7.26
CA THR A 1014 16.57 72.11 -6.01
C THR A 1014 15.30 71.29 -5.74
N VAL A 1015 15.27 70.54 -4.64
CA VAL A 1015 14.03 69.95 -4.12
C VAL A 1015 13.24 71.04 -3.38
N LEU A 1016 12.02 71.31 -3.85
CA LEU A 1016 11.12 72.34 -3.32
C LEU A 1016 10.18 71.80 -2.24
N GLN A 1017 9.68 70.57 -2.45
CA GLN A 1017 8.90 69.81 -1.47
C GLN A 1017 9.35 68.35 -1.48
N SER A 1018 9.27 67.69 -0.33
CA SER A 1018 9.63 66.29 -0.16
C SER A 1018 8.77 65.64 0.91
N PHE A 1019 8.35 64.39 0.68
CA PHE A 1019 7.58 63.60 1.63
C PHE A 1019 8.26 62.26 1.88
N GLU A 1020 8.19 61.78 3.12
CA GLU A 1020 8.60 60.44 3.53
C GLU A 1020 7.47 59.80 4.34
N GLY A 1021 7.05 58.59 3.97
CA GLY A 1021 6.02 57.84 4.67
C GLY A 1021 5.42 56.70 3.85
N SER A 1022 4.57 55.87 4.47
CA SER A 1022 3.97 54.67 3.87
C SER A 1022 2.65 54.90 3.11
N ALA A 1023 2.25 56.16 2.89
CA ALA A 1023 1.06 56.49 2.11
C ALA A 1023 1.41 56.62 0.62
N VAL A 1024 0.66 55.97 -0.27
CA VAL A 1024 0.84 56.01 -1.73
C VAL A 1024 0.25 57.27 -2.41
N SER A 1025 0.09 58.33 -1.63
CA SER A 1025 -0.50 59.60 -2.06
C SER A 1025 -0.05 60.75 -1.17
N HIS A 1026 0.25 61.90 -1.74
CA HIS A 1026 0.60 63.10 -1.00
C HIS A 1026 0.04 64.37 -1.67
N THR A 1027 -0.68 65.19 -0.92
CA THR A 1027 -1.12 66.52 -1.36
C THR A 1027 -0.06 67.54 -1.03
N LEU A 1028 0.40 68.30 -2.03
CA LEU A 1028 1.45 69.30 -1.87
C LEU A 1028 0.98 70.54 -1.10
N ASP A 1029 1.92 71.22 -0.44
CA ASP A 1029 1.71 72.60 0.01
C ASP A 1029 1.54 73.53 -1.20
N SER A 1030 0.82 74.64 -1.02
CA SER A 1030 0.47 75.58 -2.10
C SER A 1030 1.68 76.04 -2.92
N LEU A 1031 1.61 75.75 -4.21
CA LEU A 1031 2.59 76.10 -5.24
C LEU A 1031 2.37 77.51 -5.79
N ALA A 1032 3.19 77.92 -6.75
CA ALA A 1032 3.00 79.15 -7.53
C ALA A 1032 2.15 78.87 -8.79
N TYR A 1033 1.40 79.87 -9.26
CA TYR A 1033 0.67 79.83 -10.52
C TYR A 1033 1.59 79.75 -11.76
N GLU A 1034 1.06 79.30 -12.89
CA GLU A 1034 1.73 79.20 -14.21
C GLU A 1034 3.12 78.51 -14.19
N THR A 1035 3.39 77.66 -13.20
CA THR A 1035 4.72 77.11 -12.94
C THR A 1035 4.74 75.61 -13.22
N SER A 1036 5.66 75.17 -14.08
CA SER A 1036 5.90 73.76 -14.34
C SER A 1036 6.77 73.14 -13.24
N TYR A 1037 6.33 72.00 -12.73
CA TYR A 1037 7.00 71.21 -11.70
C TYR A 1037 7.27 69.80 -12.21
N SER A 1038 8.40 69.23 -11.79
CA SER A 1038 8.79 67.83 -11.99
C SER A 1038 8.72 67.11 -10.65
N TRP A 1039 8.21 65.87 -10.65
CA TRP A 1039 8.10 65.04 -9.46
C TRP A 1039 8.53 63.59 -9.73
N ARG A 1040 8.96 62.91 -8.67
CA ARG A 1040 9.40 61.52 -8.70
C ARG A 1040 9.22 60.86 -7.34
N VAL A 1041 9.01 59.56 -7.32
CA VAL A 1041 8.85 58.75 -6.11
C VAL A 1041 9.80 57.56 -6.15
N ARG A 1042 10.27 57.09 -5.00
CA ARG A 1042 10.87 55.77 -4.85
C ARG A 1042 10.35 55.08 -3.61
N ALA A 1043 10.31 53.76 -3.66
CA ALA A 1043 10.05 52.93 -2.50
C ALA A 1043 11.30 52.88 -1.60
N THR A 1044 11.10 52.52 -0.33
CA THR A 1044 12.14 52.34 0.67
C THR A 1044 11.75 51.20 1.60
N ASN A 1045 12.69 50.33 1.96
CA ASN A 1045 12.51 49.31 2.98
C ASN A 1045 13.79 49.11 3.81
N ASP A 1046 13.82 48.08 4.66
CA ASP A 1046 14.97 47.80 5.52
C ASP A 1046 16.20 47.26 4.74
N ALA A 1047 16.05 46.88 3.45
CA ALA A 1047 17.16 46.58 2.54
C ALA A 1047 17.82 47.87 2.00
N GLY A 1048 17.02 48.91 1.72
CA GLY A 1048 17.52 50.21 1.32
C GLY A 1048 16.49 51.10 0.60
N ASP A 1049 17.03 52.08 -0.13
CA ASP A 1049 16.25 52.88 -1.07
C ASP A 1049 16.12 52.15 -2.41
N GLY A 1050 14.92 52.12 -2.99
CA GLY A 1050 14.70 51.68 -4.37
C GLY A 1050 15.14 52.73 -5.40
N GLU A 1051 15.08 52.34 -6.68
CA GLU A 1051 15.30 53.28 -7.78
C GLU A 1051 14.18 54.33 -7.88
N TRP A 1052 14.53 55.51 -8.38
CA TRP A 1052 13.55 56.56 -8.63
C TRP A 1052 12.64 56.19 -9.80
N SER A 1053 11.34 56.46 -9.66
CA SER A 1053 10.36 56.44 -10.74
C SER A 1053 10.82 57.23 -11.97
N GLU A 1054 10.13 57.05 -13.09
CA GLU A 1054 10.16 58.06 -14.13
C GLU A 1054 9.81 59.45 -13.56
N VAL A 1055 10.39 60.49 -14.14
CA VAL A 1055 10.14 61.87 -13.74
C VAL A 1055 8.92 62.35 -14.51
N TRP A 1056 7.80 62.51 -13.82
CA TRP A 1056 6.59 63.12 -14.38
C TRP A 1056 6.57 64.62 -14.11
N SER A 1057 5.81 65.33 -14.93
CA SER A 1057 5.67 66.79 -14.90
C SER A 1057 4.22 67.23 -14.87
N PHE A 1058 3.96 68.39 -14.26
CA PHE A 1058 2.69 69.09 -14.37
C PHE A 1058 2.90 70.60 -14.34
N THR A 1059 1.90 71.38 -14.75
CA THR A 1059 1.89 72.84 -14.66
C THR A 1059 0.63 73.29 -13.93
N THR A 1060 0.81 74.20 -12.98
CA THR A 1060 -0.27 74.78 -12.18
C THR A 1060 -1.16 75.73 -12.98
N GLU A 1061 -2.38 75.93 -12.50
CA GLU A 1061 -3.36 76.91 -12.99
C GLU A 1061 -2.80 78.34 -13.09
N ALA A 1062 -3.45 79.19 -13.89
CA ALA A 1062 -3.05 80.59 -14.09
C ALA A 1062 -3.42 81.49 -12.90
N GLU A 1063 -2.65 82.56 -12.66
CA GLU A 1063 -2.98 83.50 -11.57
C GLU A 1063 -4.31 84.21 -11.89
N PRO A 1064 -5.32 84.17 -11.00
CA PRO A 1064 -6.62 84.77 -11.27
C PRO A 1064 -6.48 86.29 -11.43
N ASP A 1065 -6.66 86.74 -12.67
CA ASP A 1065 -6.29 88.08 -13.15
C ASP A 1065 -7.03 89.20 -12.40
N ASN A 1066 -6.36 89.77 -11.39
CA ASN A 1066 -6.86 90.88 -10.57
C ASN A 1066 -6.66 92.21 -11.31
N GLY A 1067 -7.30 92.34 -12.48
CA GLY A 1067 -7.16 93.50 -13.33
C GLY A 1067 -7.62 94.81 -12.68
N ASP A 1068 -6.71 95.78 -12.58
CA ASP A 1068 -7.06 97.19 -12.42
C ASP A 1068 -7.32 97.80 -13.81
N SER A 1069 -8.42 98.53 -13.94
CA SER A 1069 -9.06 98.81 -15.24
C SER A 1069 -8.69 100.18 -15.81
N ASP A 1070 -8.57 100.27 -17.14
CA ASP A 1070 -8.82 101.54 -17.84
C ASP A 1070 -9.58 101.32 -19.16
N ASP A 1071 -10.38 102.34 -19.50
CA ASP A 1071 -11.45 102.50 -20.52
C ASP A 1071 -11.45 101.61 -21.81
N GLY A 1072 -12.64 101.19 -22.27
CA GLY A 1072 -12.81 100.16 -23.33
C GLY A 1072 -13.99 100.33 -24.30
N SER A 1073 -15.21 99.98 -23.87
CA SER A 1073 -16.50 99.91 -24.62
C SER A 1073 -16.67 98.76 -25.65
N GLY A 1074 -17.88 98.18 -25.69
CA GLY A 1074 -18.31 97.20 -26.71
C GLY A 1074 -19.31 96.15 -26.18
N ASP A 1075 -20.59 96.31 -26.49
CA ASP A 1075 -21.67 95.32 -26.30
C ASP A 1075 -21.50 94.13 -27.30
N ASP A 1076 -22.18 92.98 -27.23
CA ASP A 1076 -23.54 92.66 -26.75
C ASP A 1076 -23.75 91.13 -26.54
N ASP A 1077 -24.86 90.72 -25.90
CA ASP A 1077 -25.57 89.39 -25.83
C ASP A 1077 -24.92 88.04 -26.28
N GLY A 1078 -25.25 86.91 -25.61
CA GLY A 1078 -24.91 85.56 -26.15
C GLY A 1078 -25.22 84.25 -25.38
N ASP A 1079 -26.28 84.17 -24.57
CA ASP A 1079 -26.68 83.02 -23.72
C ASP A 1079 -26.66 81.58 -24.35
N THR A 1080 -26.06 80.62 -23.61
CA THR A 1080 -26.11 79.12 -23.59
C THR A 1080 -26.20 78.24 -24.86
N GLY A 1081 -25.59 77.04 -24.78
CA GLY A 1081 -25.69 75.99 -25.81
C GLY A 1081 -24.93 74.69 -25.50
N ASP A 1082 -25.33 73.96 -24.46
CA ASP A 1082 -24.84 72.60 -24.12
C ASP A 1082 -25.14 71.57 -25.24
N GLY A 1083 -24.30 70.53 -25.38
CA GLY A 1083 -24.61 69.36 -26.20
C GLY A 1083 -23.46 68.62 -26.92
N SER A 1084 -22.93 67.58 -26.25
CA SER A 1084 -22.72 66.20 -26.76
C SER A 1084 -21.79 65.85 -27.95
N ASP A 1085 -21.21 64.65 -27.81
CA ASP A 1085 -20.71 63.70 -28.83
C ASP A 1085 -19.44 64.04 -29.65
N GLY A 1086 -18.50 63.08 -29.68
CA GLY A 1086 -17.22 63.13 -30.39
C GLY A 1086 -16.32 61.94 -30.10
#